data_AF-A0A1V5VK92-F1
#
_entry.id   AF-A0A1V5VK92-F1
#
_cell.length_a   1.000
_cell.length_b   1.000
_cell.length_c   1.000
_cell.angle_alpha   90.00
_cell.angle_beta   90.00
_cell.angle_gamma   90.00
#
_symmetry.space_group_name_H-M   'P 1'
#
loop_
_entity.id
_entity.type
_entity.pdbx_description
1 polymer ?
#
loop_
_entity_poly.entity_id
_entity_poly.type
_entity_poly.pdbx_seq_one_letter_code
_entity_poly.pdbx_strand_id
1 'polypeptide(L)'
;MLKKCPKIYTYDQDKALNPEDTVRIAFLRLARYNKKLIKRFYSNNNYFGIPQYMTESIPELRHKYYPSSTNGKGATESQARASCIMEFVERYSSGKYAGWIKKRYCDMSNDEVLPLESVAVSLDYREEDLREIIDEMKCLPMDWAKGENLFTKRSVYLPGILFETCSTGQAAGNTLEEAVLQGLCECVERHSGAQVQWTDTEYPTIKKDTIDSSVINELLKKIESRNVDVIIKDFSDIMKIPTIGVLLIDMRNKSNIGCSIGVCPDKEKALIRALTESVQSPAGYSDRMLKNRTGSYYYDKYEQAEHLIKGESKSFQRVIDIRDNDINEEICRIVNILGDAGHEAMYVDMTDSVLQIPVVWVYVRNAFLSFRSHPLPFWIGKIYSGLKKDDAACRHFLRVRTVRNNHSMDTLDYFHIAICYQNKKQYSAAIDYFEKSMDSDLRDTERAVGYFQIAVCNISLGKYEVALNTLEKALELDRTNGDVLLQMGNCYRLLRRYEIAVKYYKSAFDPDIKLLEKWEPHFYMGMCLANLGDYTGAERSLRSSIEYDPKKWVVYNFLGRVYAEKKEYDNAIAALEKAIQINPSAALNYNTMGVLMRDKKDYTNAIAMFIKAIELNPMEWSNYTLLGNTYRQIGDYESAVKTYETVSRIVTDPEVARIVKQNLDDLRSRMGKIL
;
A
#
# COMPACT_ATOMS: atom_id res chain seq x y z
N MET A 1 29.19 6.43 -13.37
CA MET A 1 30.33 7.32 -13.10
C MET A 1 29.94 8.79 -13.16
N LEU A 2 30.07 9.44 -12.01
CA LEU A 2 29.89 10.88 -11.81
C LEU A 2 30.98 11.69 -12.54
N LYS A 3 30.65 12.93 -12.90
CA LYS A 3 31.45 13.83 -13.73
C LYS A 3 31.74 15.13 -12.99
N LYS A 4 32.68 15.91 -13.52
CA LYS A 4 32.93 17.29 -13.09
C LYS A 4 31.62 18.11 -13.09
N CYS A 5 31.31 18.78 -11.99
CA CYS A 5 30.06 19.51 -11.79
C CYS A 5 30.32 20.86 -11.07
N PRO A 6 30.76 21.90 -11.82
CA PRO A 6 31.03 23.21 -11.23
C PRO A 6 29.77 23.87 -10.68
N LYS A 7 29.89 24.53 -9.52
CA LYS A 7 28.81 25.33 -8.93
C LYS A 7 28.58 26.59 -9.75
N ILE A 8 27.31 26.89 -10.03
CA ILE A 8 26.88 28.11 -10.74
C ILE A 8 26.21 29.08 -9.76
N TYR A 9 25.47 28.56 -8.79
CA TYR A 9 24.77 29.35 -7.78
C TYR A 9 25.26 28.93 -6.39
N THR A 10 25.66 29.91 -5.58
CA THR A 10 26.27 29.71 -4.24
C THR A 10 25.77 30.72 -3.21
N TYR A 11 24.66 31.43 -3.47
CA TYR A 11 24.18 32.49 -2.57
C TYR A 11 23.61 31.93 -1.26
N ASP A 12 22.52 31.15 -1.31
CA ASP A 12 21.91 30.52 -0.14
C ASP A 12 21.96 28.98 -0.17
N GLN A 13 22.28 28.39 -1.33
CA GLN A 13 22.60 26.98 -1.53
C GLN A 13 23.64 26.83 -2.64
N ASP A 14 24.30 25.68 -2.69
CA ASP A 14 25.23 25.33 -3.77
C ASP A 14 24.52 24.48 -4.83
N LYS A 15 24.47 24.98 -6.07
CA LYS A 15 23.70 24.40 -7.17
C LYS A 15 24.43 24.49 -8.50
N ALA A 16 24.18 23.50 -9.36
CA ALA A 16 24.71 23.47 -10.73
C ALA A 16 23.92 24.40 -11.69
N LEU A 17 22.76 24.91 -11.27
CA LEU A 17 21.95 25.88 -12.01
C LEU A 17 21.34 26.91 -11.06
N ASN A 18 20.97 28.08 -11.60
CA ASN A 18 20.21 29.07 -10.85
C ASN A 18 18.80 28.54 -10.49
N PRO A 19 18.21 28.98 -9.37
CA PRO A 19 16.91 28.47 -8.92
C PRO A 19 15.77 28.74 -9.90
N GLU A 20 15.76 29.90 -10.57
CA GLU A 20 14.75 30.25 -11.57
C GLU A 20 14.78 29.30 -12.78
N ASP A 21 15.99 28.95 -13.23
CA ASP A 21 16.17 27.98 -14.32
C ASP A 21 15.78 26.57 -13.89
N THR A 22 16.11 26.18 -12.65
CA THR A 22 15.67 24.91 -12.05
C THR A 22 14.15 24.79 -12.13
N VAL A 23 13.42 25.80 -11.65
CA VAL A 23 11.95 25.84 -11.68
C VAL A 23 11.41 25.78 -13.11
N ARG A 24 11.98 26.58 -14.02
CA ARG A 24 11.57 26.62 -15.43
C ARG A 24 11.73 25.26 -16.10
N ILE A 25 12.89 24.63 -15.94
CA ILE A 25 13.19 23.32 -16.51
C ILE A 25 12.26 22.26 -15.93
N ALA A 26 12.06 22.25 -14.60
CA ALA A 26 11.18 21.28 -13.95
C ALA A 26 9.75 21.32 -14.52
N PHE A 27 9.16 22.51 -14.65
CA PHE A 27 7.84 22.65 -15.26
C PHE A 27 7.80 22.28 -16.74
N LEU A 28 8.83 22.62 -17.53
CA LEU A 28 8.93 22.20 -18.93
C LEU A 28 8.97 20.67 -19.08
N ARG A 29 9.66 19.96 -18.18
CA ARG A 29 9.72 18.49 -18.17
C ARG A 29 8.42 17.88 -17.70
N LEU A 30 7.79 18.43 -16.66
CA LEU A 30 6.47 17.99 -16.18
C LEU A 30 5.38 18.12 -17.26
N ALA A 31 5.45 19.17 -18.09
CA ALA A 31 4.52 19.39 -19.20
C ALA A 31 4.59 18.32 -20.30
N ARG A 32 5.62 17.45 -20.31
CA ARG A 32 5.70 16.31 -21.23
C ARG A 32 4.70 15.20 -20.90
N TYR A 33 4.14 15.21 -19.69
CA TYR A 33 3.03 14.33 -19.34
C TYR A 33 1.72 14.89 -19.89
N ASN A 34 0.92 14.02 -20.53
CA ASN A 34 -0.41 14.36 -21.06
C ASN A 34 -1.46 14.72 -19.98
N LYS A 35 -1.07 14.76 -18.69
CA LYS A 35 -1.94 15.09 -17.57
C LYS A 35 -1.24 16.11 -16.67
N LYS A 36 -2.01 17.09 -16.19
CA LYS A 36 -1.54 18.07 -15.21
C LYS A 36 -1.33 17.37 -13.86
N LEU A 37 -0.10 17.04 -13.50
CA LEU A 37 0.21 16.30 -12.26
C LEU A 37 0.06 17.16 -10.99
N ILE A 38 0.34 18.47 -11.12
CA ILE A 38 0.28 19.44 -10.02
C ILE A 38 -0.99 20.28 -10.17
N LYS A 39 -1.91 20.18 -9.20
CA LYS A 39 -3.14 20.97 -9.12
C LYS A 39 -2.84 22.44 -8.82
N ARG A 40 -2.04 22.68 -7.78
CA ARG A 40 -1.66 24.03 -7.31
C ARG A 40 -0.17 24.10 -7.00
N PHE A 41 0.41 25.26 -7.23
CA PHE A 41 1.76 25.63 -6.82
C PHE A 41 1.71 27.08 -6.31
N TYR A 42 1.99 27.29 -5.03
CA TYR A 42 1.72 28.57 -4.37
C TYR A 42 2.65 28.85 -3.19
N SER A 43 2.82 30.13 -2.85
CA SER A 43 3.56 30.55 -1.68
C SER A 43 2.78 30.25 -0.39
N ASN A 44 3.50 29.82 0.63
CA ASN A 44 2.96 29.51 1.95
C ASN A 44 3.82 30.19 3.03
N ASN A 45 3.80 31.52 3.05
CA ASN A 45 4.66 32.28 3.96
C ASN A 45 4.42 31.85 5.42
N ASN A 46 5.51 31.47 6.09
CA ASN A 46 5.45 31.07 7.49
C ASN A 46 5.32 32.29 8.41
N TYR A 47 5.10 32.01 9.70
CA TYR A 47 5.02 33.03 10.73
C TYR A 47 6.21 34.00 10.71
N PHE A 48 7.41 33.53 10.41
CA PHE A 48 8.66 34.29 10.45
C PHE A 48 8.93 35.15 9.21
N GLY A 49 8.10 35.06 8.17
CA GLY A 49 8.34 35.75 6.89
C GLY A 49 9.55 35.18 6.12
N ILE A 50 9.89 33.92 6.35
CA ILE A 50 10.90 33.19 5.59
C ILE A 50 10.19 32.49 4.41
N PRO A 51 10.71 32.60 3.17
CA PRO A 51 10.04 32.06 1.98
C PRO A 51 9.77 30.55 2.06
N GLN A 52 8.53 30.18 1.75
CA GLN A 52 8.08 28.79 1.64
C GLN A 52 7.09 28.64 0.49
N TYR A 53 7.11 27.48 -0.16
CA TYR A 53 6.23 27.14 -1.27
C TYR A 53 5.65 25.74 -1.09
N MET A 54 4.46 25.50 -1.65
CA MET A 54 3.81 24.19 -1.63
C MET A 54 3.28 23.78 -3.00
N THR A 55 3.32 22.49 -3.30
CA THR A 55 2.51 21.88 -4.37
C THR A 55 1.30 21.17 -3.79
N GLU A 56 0.20 21.10 -4.54
CA GLU A 56 -0.85 20.11 -4.31
C GLU A 56 -0.94 19.17 -5.51
N SER A 57 -0.85 17.86 -5.26
CA SER A 57 -1.02 16.82 -6.28
C SER A 57 -2.50 16.65 -6.65
N ILE A 58 -2.76 16.26 -7.90
CA ILE A 58 -4.12 15.88 -8.33
C ILE A 58 -4.64 14.67 -7.53
N PRO A 59 -5.97 14.56 -7.27
CA PRO A 59 -6.54 13.47 -6.48
C PRO A 59 -6.15 12.07 -6.96
N GLU A 60 -5.99 11.87 -8.26
CA GLU A 60 -5.63 10.59 -8.89
C GLU A 60 -4.22 10.11 -8.53
N LEU A 61 -3.33 11.03 -8.18
CA LEU A 61 -1.98 10.69 -7.69
C LEU A 61 -1.97 10.39 -6.20
N ARG A 62 -3.04 10.68 -5.44
CA ARG A 62 -3.08 10.51 -3.97
C ARG A 62 -3.25 9.04 -3.58
N HIS A 63 -2.28 8.20 -3.93
CA HIS A 63 -2.22 6.80 -3.52
C HIS A 63 -0.78 6.27 -3.43
N LYS A 64 -0.51 5.55 -2.34
CA LYS A 64 0.65 4.70 -1.96
C LYS A 64 2.08 5.25 -2.09
N TYR A 65 2.43 6.04 -3.10
CA TYR A 65 3.82 6.46 -3.36
C TYR A 65 4.00 7.96 -3.64
N TYR A 66 2.91 8.72 -3.78
CA TYR A 66 2.99 10.15 -4.10
C TYR A 66 2.40 10.99 -2.96
N PRO A 67 3.13 11.99 -2.47
CA PRO A 67 2.61 12.88 -1.44
C PRO A 67 1.47 13.74 -2.00
N SER A 68 0.46 13.98 -1.17
CA SER A 68 -0.64 14.90 -1.48
C SER A 68 -0.14 16.34 -1.67
N SER A 69 0.97 16.69 -1.01
CA SER A 69 1.68 17.96 -1.14
C SER A 69 3.18 17.82 -0.85
N THR A 70 4.01 18.64 -1.48
CA THR A 70 5.43 18.82 -1.14
C THR A 70 5.68 20.25 -0.71
N ASN A 71 6.75 20.47 0.04
CA ASN A 71 7.07 21.76 0.64
C ASN A 71 8.48 22.19 0.24
N GLY A 72 8.63 23.42 -0.24
CA GLY A 72 9.93 24.01 -0.51
C GLY A 72 10.28 25.13 0.45
N LYS A 73 11.57 25.25 0.71
CA LYS A 73 12.18 26.20 1.64
C LYS A 73 13.42 26.84 1.02
N GLY A 74 13.73 28.06 1.41
CA GLY A 74 14.91 28.79 0.94
C GLY A 74 15.07 30.13 1.66
N ALA A 75 16.26 30.73 1.59
CA ALA A 75 16.45 32.09 2.09
C ALA A 75 15.84 33.11 1.10
N THR A 76 15.73 32.74 -0.17
CA THR A 76 15.06 33.49 -1.23
C THR A 76 13.78 32.82 -1.72
N GLU A 77 12.92 33.60 -2.38
CA GLU A 77 11.68 33.07 -2.97
C GLU A 77 11.95 32.07 -4.10
N SER A 78 12.93 32.36 -4.97
CA SER A 78 13.27 31.49 -6.09
C SER A 78 13.86 30.16 -5.62
N GLN A 79 14.67 30.17 -4.57
CA GLN A 79 15.17 28.95 -3.95
C GLN A 79 14.07 28.12 -3.30
N ALA A 80 13.13 28.75 -2.59
CA ALA A 80 11.97 28.04 -2.01
C ALA A 80 11.10 27.38 -3.10
N ARG A 81 10.90 28.07 -4.24
CA ARG A 81 10.20 27.51 -5.40
C ARG A 81 10.94 26.32 -6.01
N ALA A 82 12.26 26.43 -6.19
CA ALA A 82 13.10 25.35 -6.72
C ALA A 82 13.07 24.12 -5.80
N SER A 83 13.26 24.32 -4.50
CA SER A 83 13.16 23.24 -3.50
C SER A 83 11.81 22.52 -3.56
N CYS A 84 10.70 23.26 -3.68
CA CYS A 84 9.35 22.70 -3.66
C CYS A 84 9.10 21.78 -4.88
N ILE A 85 9.45 22.25 -6.07
CA ILE A 85 9.22 21.51 -7.31
C ILE A 85 10.18 20.32 -7.44
N MET A 86 11.42 20.45 -6.95
CA MET A 86 12.39 19.36 -6.97
C MET A 86 12.01 18.24 -6.00
N GLU A 87 11.45 18.55 -4.82
CA GLU A 87 10.89 17.51 -3.93
C GLU A 87 9.71 16.79 -4.60
N PHE A 88 8.85 17.50 -5.34
CA PHE A 88 7.78 16.84 -6.11
C PHE A 88 8.36 15.85 -7.12
N VAL A 89 9.38 16.26 -7.88
CA VAL A 89 10.05 15.42 -8.88
C VAL A 89 10.75 14.22 -8.25
N GLU A 90 11.43 14.42 -7.11
CA GLU A 90 12.05 13.36 -6.31
C GLU A 90 11.02 12.28 -5.98
N ARG A 91 9.93 12.67 -5.32
CA ARG A 91 8.88 11.76 -4.87
C ARG A 91 8.19 11.06 -6.04
N TYR A 92 7.90 11.82 -7.10
CA TYR A 92 7.24 11.28 -8.29
C TYR A 92 8.10 10.24 -9.00
N SER A 93 9.38 10.54 -9.26
CA SER A 93 10.26 9.62 -9.98
C SER A 93 10.58 8.38 -9.16
N SER A 94 10.85 8.55 -7.86
CA SER A 94 11.12 7.45 -6.92
C SER A 94 9.91 6.51 -6.81
N GLY A 95 8.69 7.05 -6.73
CA GLY A 95 7.45 6.26 -6.66
C GLY A 95 7.07 5.53 -7.94
N LYS A 96 7.65 5.93 -9.09
CA LYS A 96 7.43 5.33 -10.41
C LYS A 96 8.62 4.46 -10.85
N TYR A 97 9.64 4.31 -10.00
CA TYR A 97 10.85 3.58 -10.37
C TYR A 97 10.51 2.16 -10.80
N ALA A 98 10.85 1.82 -12.04
CA ALA A 98 10.52 0.54 -12.67
C ALA A 98 11.73 -0.39 -12.82
N GLY A 99 12.91 0.02 -12.31
CA GLY A 99 14.15 -0.76 -12.38
C GLY A 99 14.28 -1.85 -11.31
N TRP A 100 13.19 -2.22 -10.65
CA TRP A 100 13.15 -3.31 -9.68
C TRP A 100 13.25 -4.67 -10.38
N ILE A 101 14.12 -5.55 -9.87
CA ILE A 101 14.14 -6.96 -10.24
C ILE A 101 13.69 -7.81 -9.06
N LYS A 102 12.94 -8.88 -9.32
CA LYS A 102 12.46 -9.78 -8.27
C LYS A 102 13.31 -11.06 -8.21
N LYS A 103 14.05 -11.25 -7.12
CA LYS A 103 14.95 -12.40 -6.91
C LYS A 103 15.03 -12.78 -5.43
N ARG A 104 15.47 -14.02 -5.15
CA ARG A 104 15.89 -14.43 -3.81
C ARG A 104 17.37 -14.10 -3.63
N TYR A 105 17.76 -13.73 -2.42
CA TYR A 105 19.17 -13.44 -2.11
C TYR A 105 20.08 -14.65 -2.41
N CYS A 106 19.63 -15.85 -2.07
CA CYS A 106 20.40 -17.08 -2.31
C CYS A 106 20.67 -17.40 -3.79
N ASP A 107 19.90 -16.82 -4.73
CA ASP A 107 20.08 -17.00 -6.17
C ASP A 107 21.06 -15.97 -6.78
N MET A 108 21.59 -15.03 -5.98
CA MET A 108 22.40 -13.90 -6.45
C MET A 108 23.90 -14.07 -6.13
N SER A 109 24.37 -15.31 -5.96
CA SER A 109 25.74 -15.62 -5.50
C SER A 109 26.89 -15.08 -6.35
N ASN A 110 26.64 -14.73 -7.62
CA ASN A 110 27.63 -14.15 -8.53
C ASN A 110 27.50 -12.63 -8.70
N ASP A 111 26.49 -12.01 -8.10
CA ASP A 111 26.25 -10.56 -8.16
C ASP A 111 26.89 -9.88 -6.93
N GLU A 112 27.43 -8.66 -7.08
CA GLU A 112 27.71 -7.83 -5.89
C GLU A 112 26.35 -7.40 -5.30
N VAL A 113 25.99 -7.97 -4.14
CA VAL A 113 24.72 -7.70 -3.45
C VAL A 113 25.01 -7.16 -2.06
N LEU A 114 24.24 -6.16 -1.63
CA LEU A 114 24.34 -5.64 -0.28
C LEU A 114 24.03 -6.76 0.74
N PRO A 115 24.91 -7.04 1.71
CA PRO A 115 24.64 -8.02 2.75
C PRO A 115 23.40 -7.63 3.57
N LEU A 116 22.49 -8.58 3.79
CA LEU A 116 21.20 -8.35 4.47
C LEU A 116 21.36 -7.89 5.92
N GLU A 117 22.46 -8.27 6.57
CA GLU A 117 22.86 -7.80 7.90
C GLU A 117 22.99 -6.27 7.95
N SER A 118 23.28 -5.62 6.82
CA SER A 118 23.39 -4.17 6.74
C SER A 118 22.02 -3.47 6.86
N VAL A 119 20.96 -4.09 6.33
CA VAL A 119 19.57 -3.57 6.42
C VAL A 119 19.15 -3.49 7.89
N ALA A 120 19.47 -4.55 8.62
CA ALA A 120 19.22 -4.70 10.04
C ALA A 120 19.89 -3.62 10.89
N VAL A 121 21.19 -3.38 10.68
CA VAL A 121 21.97 -2.37 11.41
C VAL A 121 21.44 -0.97 11.15
N SER A 122 21.16 -0.62 9.89
CA SER A 122 20.65 0.70 9.52
C SER A 122 19.27 1.02 10.11
N LEU A 123 18.52 -0.01 10.52
CA LEU A 123 17.17 0.09 11.09
C LEU A 123 17.15 -0.13 12.62
N ASP A 124 18.30 -0.18 13.30
CA ASP A 124 18.36 -0.27 14.77
C ASP A 124 17.56 -1.46 15.37
N TYR A 125 17.71 -2.64 14.79
CA TYR A 125 17.16 -3.89 15.35
C TYR A 125 18.11 -4.54 16.37
N ARG A 126 17.54 -5.14 17.43
CA ARG A 126 18.30 -5.95 18.40
C ARG A 126 18.85 -7.22 17.76
N GLU A 127 20.03 -7.66 18.17
CA GLU A 127 20.70 -8.86 17.62
C GLU A 127 19.82 -10.13 17.65
N GLU A 128 19.02 -10.31 18.70
CA GLU A 128 18.09 -11.44 18.88
C GLU A 128 16.99 -11.48 17.80
N ASP A 129 16.55 -10.32 17.33
CA ASP A 129 15.48 -10.19 16.34
C ASP A 129 15.98 -10.40 14.89
N LEU A 130 17.30 -10.38 14.69
CA LEU A 130 17.90 -10.27 13.36
C LEU A 130 18.14 -11.60 12.66
N ARG A 131 18.57 -12.65 13.38
CA ARG A 131 19.00 -13.89 12.72
C ARG A 131 17.85 -14.59 12.01
N GLU A 132 16.73 -14.79 12.69
CA GLU A 132 15.54 -15.43 12.10
C GLU A 132 15.03 -14.63 10.88
N ILE A 133 14.91 -13.31 11.02
CA ILE A 133 14.42 -12.44 9.95
C ILE A 133 15.36 -12.45 8.74
N ILE A 134 16.67 -12.33 8.95
CA ILE A 134 17.67 -12.36 7.88
C ILE A 134 17.66 -13.71 7.17
N ASP A 135 17.59 -14.81 7.92
CA ASP A 135 17.55 -16.16 7.33
C ASP A 135 16.27 -16.40 6.52
N GLU A 136 15.12 -15.89 6.98
CA GLU A 136 13.90 -15.89 6.17
C GLU A 136 14.08 -15.06 4.89
N MET A 137 14.61 -13.83 5.01
CA MET A 137 14.84 -12.92 3.88
C MET A 137 15.73 -13.54 2.80
N LYS A 138 16.70 -14.40 3.16
CA LYS A 138 17.58 -15.07 2.19
C LYS A 138 16.81 -15.88 1.14
N CYS A 139 15.68 -16.47 1.55
CA CYS A 139 14.86 -17.35 0.72
C CYS A 139 13.62 -16.66 0.14
N LEU A 140 13.33 -15.41 0.54
CA LEU A 140 12.16 -14.68 0.08
C LEU A 140 12.41 -14.02 -1.28
N PRO A 141 11.43 -14.07 -2.22
CA PRO A 141 11.49 -13.31 -3.45
C PRO A 141 11.24 -11.82 -3.13
N MET A 142 12.31 -11.04 -3.10
CA MET A 142 12.28 -9.61 -2.81
C MET A 142 12.58 -8.80 -4.07
N ASP A 143 12.15 -7.54 -4.06
CA ASP A 143 12.55 -6.58 -5.08
C ASP A 143 13.98 -6.09 -4.78
N TRP A 144 14.76 -5.85 -5.83
CA TRP A 144 16.14 -5.38 -5.76
C TRP A 144 16.36 -4.28 -6.80
N ALA A 145 17.10 -3.25 -6.43
CA ALA A 145 17.51 -2.18 -7.33
C ALA A 145 19.01 -2.27 -7.60
N LYS A 146 19.40 -2.11 -8.87
CA LYS A 146 20.81 -1.99 -9.25
C LYS A 146 21.30 -0.57 -8.98
N GLY A 147 22.34 -0.43 -8.17
CA GLY A 147 23.02 0.82 -7.88
C GLY A 147 24.52 0.76 -8.20
N GLU A 148 25.22 1.84 -7.84
CA GLU A 148 26.67 1.99 -7.95
C GLU A 148 27.23 2.31 -6.56
N ASN A 149 28.26 1.57 -6.13
CA ASN A 149 29.01 1.87 -4.91
C ASN A 149 29.95 3.06 -5.19
N LEU A 150 29.86 4.13 -4.40
CA LEU A 150 30.61 5.37 -4.63
C LEU A 150 32.10 5.24 -4.32
N PHE A 151 32.51 4.24 -3.53
CA PHE A 151 33.92 3.92 -3.26
C PHE A 151 34.52 3.08 -4.37
N THR A 152 33.96 1.89 -4.59
CA THR A 152 34.55 0.89 -5.51
C THR A 152 34.22 1.17 -6.97
N LYS A 153 33.22 2.03 -7.23
CA LYS A 153 32.63 2.32 -8.55
C LYS A 153 32.05 1.10 -9.26
N ARG A 154 31.76 0.04 -8.50
CA ARG A 154 31.16 -1.19 -9.02
C ARG A 154 29.64 -1.18 -8.87
N SER A 155 28.98 -1.95 -9.72
CA SER A 155 27.54 -2.17 -9.62
C SER A 155 27.22 -3.02 -8.40
N VAL A 156 26.16 -2.69 -7.69
CA VAL A 156 25.73 -3.42 -6.50
C VAL A 156 24.20 -3.44 -6.40
N TYR A 157 23.62 -4.55 -5.95
CA TYR A 157 22.17 -4.64 -5.75
C TYR A 157 21.76 -4.29 -4.32
N LEU A 158 20.83 -3.35 -4.18
CA LEU A 158 20.23 -2.94 -2.92
C LEU A 158 18.84 -3.57 -2.78
N PRO A 159 18.46 -4.07 -1.59
CA PRO A 159 17.16 -4.69 -1.39
C PRO A 159 16.06 -3.63 -1.32
N GLY A 160 15.01 -3.78 -2.12
CA GLY A 160 13.88 -2.84 -2.19
C GLY A 160 13.09 -2.74 -0.88
N ILE A 161 13.16 -3.75 -0.02
CA ILE A 161 12.57 -3.67 1.32
C ILE A 161 13.20 -2.55 2.17
N LEU A 162 14.48 -2.21 1.93
CA LEU A 162 15.15 -1.09 2.59
C LEU A 162 14.60 0.26 2.11
N PHE A 163 14.25 0.36 0.83
CA PHE A 163 13.60 1.54 0.27
C PHE A 163 12.16 1.72 0.80
N GLU A 164 11.45 0.60 1.00
CA GLU A 164 10.10 0.62 1.56
C GLU A 164 10.11 0.96 3.06
N THR A 165 11.11 0.54 3.84
CA THR A 165 11.25 0.87 5.27
C THR A 165 11.83 2.26 5.51
N CYS A 166 12.76 2.71 4.65
CA CYS A 166 13.50 3.93 4.81
C CYS A 166 13.46 4.79 3.55
N SER A 167 13.01 6.03 3.69
CA SER A 167 13.01 7.01 2.61
C SER A 167 14.23 7.94 2.60
N THR A 168 15.16 7.74 3.52
CA THR A 168 16.34 8.60 3.66
C THR A 168 17.22 8.49 2.42
N GLY A 169 17.77 9.62 1.97
CA GLY A 169 18.71 9.68 0.86
C GLY A 169 18.03 9.78 -0.50
N GLN A 170 16.70 9.97 -0.54
CA GLN A 170 16.01 10.34 -1.76
C GLN A 170 16.32 11.79 -2.08
N ALA A 171 16.77 12.07 -3.30
CA ALA A 171 17.07 13.43 -3.71
C ALA A 171 16.90 13.63 -5.21
N ALA A 172 16.37 14.79 -5.59
CA ALA A 172 16.43 15.29 -6.96
C ALA A 172 17.49 16.40 -7.08
N GLY A 173 18.11 16.51 -8.25
CA GLY A 173 19.10 17.53 -8.55
C GLY A 173 19.06 17.99 -10.00
N ASN A 174 19.64 19.16 -10.28
CA ASN A 174 19.82 19.63 -11.66
C ASN A 174 20.75 18.72 -12.47
N THR A 175 21.69 18.08 -11.78
CA THR A 175 22.61 17.07 -12.29
C THR A 175 22.56 15.82 -11.41
N LEU A 176 23.11 14.70 -11.89
CA LEU A 176 23.20 13.48 -11.10
C LEU A 176 24.08 13.68 -9.86
N GLU A 177 25.16 14.42 -10.00
CA GLU A 177 26.08 14.79 -8.92
C GLU A 177 25.37 15.61 -7.84
N GLU A 178 24.57 16.62 -8.23
CA GLU A 178 23.81 17.42 -7.29
C GLU A 178 22.80 16.56 -6.50
N ALA A 179 22.13 15.63 -7.18
CA ALA A 179 21.20 14.70 -6.54
C ALA A 179 21.94 13.76 -5.56
N VAL A 180 23.07 13.18 -5.96
CA VAL A 180 23.89 12.30 -5.10
C VAL A 180 24.42 13.06 -3.88
N LEU A 181 24.95 14.27 -4.05
CA LEU A 181 25.44 15.07 -2.92
C LEU A 181 24.31 15.37 -1.93
N GLN A 182 23.14 15.77 -2.43
CA GLN A 182 21.99 16.07 -1.58
C GLN A 182 21.50 14.82 -0.81
N GLY A 183 21.49 13.65 -1.45
CA GLY A 183 21.15 12.39 -0.79
C GLY A 183 22.17 11.96 0.26
N LEU A 184 23.48 12.14 0.00
CA LEU A 184 24.55 11.90 0.97
C LEU A 184 24.39 12.81 2.21
N CYS A 185 24.17 14.11 1.99
CA CYS A 185 23.94 15.06 3.08
C CYS A 185 22.72 14.67 3.92
N GLU A 186 21.63 14.21 3.29
CA GLU A 186 20.46 13.74 4.05
C GLU A 186 20.78 12.49 4.89
N CYS A 187 21.51 11.50 4.36
CA CYS A 187 21.93 10.33 5.14
C CYS A 187 22.76 10.73 6.37
N VAL A 188 23.69 11.66 6.21
CA VAL A 188 24.52 12.19 7.32
C VAL A 188 23.66 12.95 8.32
N GLU A 189 22.73 13.79 7.84
CA GLU A 189 21.79 14.55 8.67
C GLU A 189 20.97 13.61 9.57
N ARG A 190 20.40 12.54 8.99
CA ARG A 190 19.60 11.55 9.72
C ARG A 190 20.42 10.76 10.74
N HIS A 191 21.61 10.31 10.35
CA HIS A 191 22.52 9.62 11.27
C HIS A 191 22.91 10.50 12.45
N SER A 192 23.37 11.72 12.16
CA SER A 192 23.81 12.66 13.18
C SER A 192 22.69 12.97 14.15
N GLY A 193 21.48 13.22 13.67
CA GLY A 193 20.41 13.52 14.61
C GLY A 193 19.89 12.31 15.38
N ALA A 194 19.99 11.07 14.86
CA ALA A 194 19.73 9.87 15.66
C ALA A 194 20.71 9.78 16.85
N GLN A 195 22.00 10.03 16.61
CA GLN A 195 23.02 10.09 17.67
C GLN A 195 22.72 11.19 18.70
N VAL A 196 22.33 12.38 18.23
CA VAL A 196 21.94 13.49 19.11
C VAL A 196 20.71 13.13 19.96
N GLN A 197 19.76 12.36 19.43
CA GLN A 197 18.57 11.95 20.18
C GLN A 197 18.83 10.85 21.21
N TRP A 198 19.75 9.94 20.91
CA TRP A 198 19.98 8.74 21.72
C TRP A 198 21.04 8.93 22.80
N THR A 199 21.74 10.05 22.78
CA THR A 199 22.82 10.35 23.72
C THR A 199 22.58 11.70 24.39
N ASP A 200 22.86 11.80 25.68
CA ASP A 200 22.86 13.08 26.41
C ASP A 200 24.20 13.83 26.22
N THR A 201 24.75 13.79 25.01
CA THR A 201 26.05 14.38 24.70
C THR A 201 25.93 15.90 24.63
N GLU A 202 26.81 16.62 25.34
CA GLU A 202 26.95 18.07 25.17
C GLU A 202 27.78 18.37 23.92
N TYR A 203 27.29 19.27 23.07
CA TYR A 203 27.97 19.69 21.85
C TYR A 203 28.42 21.16 21.94
N PRO A 204 29.48 21.58 21.22
CA PRO A 204 29.89 22.98 21.22
C PRO A 204 28.79 23.92 20.71
N THR A 205 28.66 25.08 21.36
CA THR A 205 27.74 26.16 20.97
C THR A 205 28.47 27.17 20.10
N ILE A 206 27.98 27.39 18.88
CA ILE A 206 28.54 28.34 17.92
C ILE A 206 28.14 29.77 18.31
N LYS A 207 29.14 30.64 18.42
CA LYS A 207 28.97 32.06 18.72
C LYS A 207 28.41 32.84 17.53
N LYS A 208 27.18 33.37 17.67
CA LYS A 208 26.47 34.12 16.61
C LYS A 208 27.22 35.35 16.12
N ASP A 209 27.89 36.08 17.01
CA ASP A 209 28.70 37.27 16.73
C ASP A 209 29.94 36.99 15.87
N THR A 210 30.32 35.71 15.72
CA THR A 210 31.44 35.30 14.88
C THR A 210 31.01 34.91 13.46
N ILE A 211 29.73 35.04 13.10
CA ILE A 211 29.22 34.70 11.77
C ILE A 211 29.30 35.93 10.84
N ASP A 212 30.09 35.79 9.78
CA ASP A 212 30.24 36.80 8.72
C ASP A 212 29.49 36.36 7.46
N SER A 213 28.15 36.41 7.51
CA SER A 213 27.30 36.05 6.37
C SER A 213 26.00 36.84 6.41
N SER A 214 25.75 37.65 5.38
CA SER A 214 24.57 38.51 5.28
C SER A 214 23.26 37.70 5.29
N VAL A 215 23.25 36.56 4.59
CA VAL A 215 22.09 35.68 4.49
C VAL A 215 21.72 35.09 5.86
N ILE A 216 22.71 34.55 6.58
CA ILE A 216 22.49 33.98 7.92
C ILE A 216 22.02 35.05 8.89
N ASN A 217 22.66 36.22 8.88
CA ASN A 217 22.32 37.33 9.77
C ASN A 217 20.89 37.85 9.51
N GLU A 218 20.43 37.86 8.25
CA GLU A 218 19.04 38.20 7.92
C GLU A 218 18.05 37.15 8.45
N LEU A 219 18.36 35.86 8.29
CA LEU A 219 17.52 34.76 8.79
C LEU A 219 17.41 34.79 10.32
N LEU A 220 18.54 34.93 11.03
CA LEU A 220 18.58 35.06 12.48
C LEU A 220 17.72 36.24 12.94
N LYS A 221 17.89 37.41 12.32
CA LYS A 221 17.08 38.60 12.64
C LYS A 221 15.59 38.36 12.46
N LYS A 222 15.16 37.72 11.36
CA LYS A 222 13.74 37.39 11.13
C LYS A 222 13.18 36.48 12.21
N ILE A 223 13.93 35.46 12.62
CA ILE A 223 13.51 34.49 13.65
C ILE A 223 13.45 35.15 15.03
N GLU A 224 14.55 35.80 15.45
CA GLU A 224 14.70 36.37 16.80
C GLU A 224 13.77 37.56 17.05
N SER A 225 13.38 38.30 16.00
CA SER A 225 12.39 39.39 16.11
C SER A 225 11.01 38.94 16.62
N ARG A 226 10.78 37.63 16.71
CA ARG A 226 9.52 37.03 17.16
C ARG A 226 9.57 36.45 18.58
N ASN A 227 10.49 36.92 19.43
CA ASN A 227 10.72 36.40 20.79
C ASN A 227 11.11 34.92 20.80
N VAL A 228 11.92 34.51 19.82
CA VAL A 228 12.50 33.17 19.75
C VAL A 228 13.99 33.30 19.95
N ASP A 229 14.56 32.61 20.94
CA ASP A 229 16.01 32.50 21.08
C ASP A 229 16.53 31.40 20.15
N VAL A 230 17.68 31.66 19.53
CA VAL A 230 18.34 30.77 18.59
C VAL A 230 19.69 30.34 19.15
N ILE A 231 19.82 29.04 19.43
CA ILE A 231 21.08 28.41 19.84
C ILE A 231 21.60 27.58 18.66
N ILE A 232 22.86 27.80 18.28
CA ILE A 232 23.49 27.12 17.16
C ILE A 232 24.52 26.13 17.70
N LYS A 233 24.47 24.88 17.25
CA LYS A 233 25.31 23.77 17.73
C LYS A 233 26.16 23.20 16.62
N ASP A 234 27.40 22.85 16.95
CA ASP A 234 28.30 22.13 16.05
C ASP A 234 28.22 20.63 16.32
N PHE A 235 27.58 19.88 15.42
CA PHE A 235 27.46 18.42 15.48
C PHE A 235 28.46 17.72 14.55
N SER A 236 29.39 18.47 13.97
CA SER A 236 30.26 17.97 12.90
C SER A 236 31.17 16.84 13.35
N ASP A 237 31.47 16.74 14.64
CA ASP A 237 32.33 15.67 15.17
C ASP A 237 31.74 14.27 15.07
N ILE A 238 30.43 14.13 14.84
CA ILE A 238 29.75 12.83 14.71
C ILE A 238 30.25 12.07 13.47
N MET A 239 30.26 12.72 12.31
CA MET A 239 30.65 12.11 11.03
C MET A 239 31.82 12.82 10.34
N LYS A 240 32.42 13.82 11.01
CA LYS A 240 33.49 14.69 10.46
C LYS A 240 33.10 15.39 9.15
N ILE A 241 31.81 15.69 9.01
CA ILE A 241 31.21 16.45 7.91
C ILE A 241 30.50 17.66 8.55
N PRO A 242 30.49 18.85 7.91
CA PRO A 242 29.83 20.01 8.50
C PRO A 242 28.34 19.74 8.74
N THR A 243 28.00 19.62 10.03
CA THR A 243 26.66 19.28 10.52
C THR A 243 26.32 20.28 11.61
N ILE A 244 25.33 21.12 11.36
CA ILE A 244 24.97 22.24 12.24
C ILE A 244 23.55 22.05 12.76
N GLY A 245 23.41 22.08 14.08
CA GLY A 245 22.14 22.10 14.77
C GLY A 245 21.64 23.51 15.03
N VAL A 246 20.33 23.73 14.91
CA VAL A 246 19.66 24.97 15.31
C VAL A 246 18.54 24.62 16.26
N LEU A 247 18.65 25.10 17.50
CA LEU A 247 17.59 25.05 18.49
C LEU A 247 16.88 26.39 18.54
N LEU A 248 15.56 26.35 18.44
CA LEU A 248 14.66 27.47 18.60
C LEU A 248 13.92 27.32 19.93
N ILE A 249 13.97 28.34 20.78
CA ILE A 249 13.26 28.36 22.07
C ILE A 249 12.29 29.55 22.08
N ASP A 250 10.99 29.29 22.17
CA ASP A 250 10.01 30.37 22.31
C ASP A 250 10.11 31.00 23.70
N MET A 251 10.50 32.26 23.78
CA MET A 251 10.69 32.95 25.05
C MET A 251 9.37 33.26 25.75
N ARG A 252 8.23 33.17 25.05
CA ARG A 252 6.89 33.27 25.63
C ARG A 252 6.43 31.96 26.25
N ASN A 253 6.97 30.83 25.79
CA ASN A 253 6.70 29.49 26.31
C ASN A 253 7.95 28.60 26.12
N LYS A 254 8.81 28.55 27.14
CA LYS A 254 10.10 27.84 27.08
C LYS A 254 9.99 26.32 26.89
N SER A 255 8.79 25.74 27.02
CA SER A 255 8.51 24.34 26.71
C SER A 255 8.21 24.11 25.21
N ASN A 256 8.15 25.17 24.40
CA ASN A 256 8.06 25.11 22.95
C ASN A 256 9.47 25.24 22.37
N ILE A 257 10.11 24.10 22.11
CA ILE A 257 11.47 23.99 21.58
C ILE A 257 11.42 23.23 20.25
N GLY A 258 12.05 23.80 19.22
CA GLY A 258 12.30 23.11 17.95
C GLY A 258 13.80 22.88 17.78
N CYS A 259 14.21 21.72 17.27
CA CYS A 259 15.61 21.46 16.91
C CYS A 259 15.69 20.90 15.50
N SER A 260 16.48 21.53 14.64
CA SER A 260 16.73 21.09 13.26
C SER A 260 18.22 20.89 13.03
N ILE A 261 18.56 20.08 12.04
CA ILE A 261 19.95 19.83 11.63
C ILE A 261 20.05 20.16 10.15
N GLY A 262 21.14 20.81 9.78
CA GLY A 262 21.51 21.04 8.39
C GLY A 262 22.89 20.48 8.12
N VAL A 263 23.01 19.72 7.03
CA VAL A 263 24.27 19.17 6.53
C VAL A 263 24.54 19.68 5.12
N CYS A 264 25.78 20.12 4.89
CA CYS A 264 26.31 20.52 3.58
C CYS A 264 27.84 20.54 3.65
N PRO A 265 28.58 20.32 2.55
CA PRO A 265 30.04 20.53 2.52
C PRO A 265 30.49 21.93 2.94
N ASP A 266 29.69 22.96 2.63
CA ASP A 266 29.89 24.33 3.07
C ASP A 266 29.11 24.58 4.37
N LYS A 267 29.83 25.01 5.41
CA LYS A 267 29.25 25.24 6.74
C LYS A 267 28.24 26.39 6.80
N GLU A 268 28.35 27.41 5.95
CA GLU A 268 27.32 28.45 5.86
C GLU A 268 26.05 27.88 5.28
N LYS A 269 26.15 27.05 4.23
CA LYS A 269 24.98 26.39 3.62
C LYS A 269 24.36 25.39 4.57
N ALA A 270 25.16 24.67 5.37
CA ALA A 270 24.67 23.81 6.44
C ALA A 270 23.83 24.60 7.47
N LEU A 271 24.31 25.77 7.92
CA LEU A 271 23.57 26.62 8.85
C LEU A 271 22.30 27.23 8.23
N ILE A 272 22.36 27.69 6.97
CA ILE A 272 21.18 28.19 6.24
C ILE A 272 20.11 27.10 6.13
N ARG A 273 20.51 25.86 5.81
CA ARG A 273 19.60 24.71 5.74
C ARG A 273 18.94 24.44 7.10
N ALA A 274 19.72 24.44 8.19
CA ALA A 274 19.17 24.25 9.53
C ALA A 274 18.17 25.37 9.89
N LEU A 275 18.54 26.64 9.70
CA LEU A 275 17.66 27.79 9.99
C LEU A 275 16.35 27.72 9.19
N THR A 276 16.41 27.43 7.89
CA THR A 276 15.22 27.36 7.03
C THR A 276 14.33 26.14 7.34
N GLU A 277 14.91 25.00 7.76
CA GLU A 277 14.16 23.82 8.21
C GLU A 277 13.46 24.04 9.56
N SER A 278 14.13 24.71 10.50
CA SER A 278 13.60 24.95 11.86
C SER A 278 12.27 25.72 11.89
N VAL A 279 11.96 26.45 10.82
CA VAL A 279 10.78 27.31 10.70
C VAL A 279 9.75 26.79 9.70
N GLN A 280 9.89 25.54 9.26
CA GLN A 280 8.95 24.88 8.36
C GLN A 280 7.70 24.42 9.13
N SER A 281 6.64 25.22 9.15
CA SER A 281 5.36 24.87 9.77
C SER A 281 4.19 25.39 8.92
N PRO A 282 3.07 24.64 8.80
CA PRO A 282 1.90 25.09 8.06
C PRO A 282 1.32 26.38 8.66
N ALA A 283 0.78 27.25 7.80
CA ALA A 283 0.17 28.51 8.22
C ALA A 283 -1.02 28.27 9.16
N GLY A 284 -0.94 28.79 10.38
CA GLY A 284 -1.97 28.65 11.41
C GLY A 284 -1.35 28.67 12.80
N TYR A 285 -1.73 29.66 13.62
CA TYR A 285 -1.21 29.85 14.97
C TYR A 285 -1.68 28.69 15.86
N SER A 286 -0.77 27.84 16.32
CA SER A 286 -1.02 26.89 17.41
C SER A 286 0.03 27.09 18.49
N ASP A 287 -0.30 26.79 19.75
CA ASP A 287 0.59 26.95 20.93
C ASP A 287 1.87 26.10 20.88
N ARG A 288 2.11 25.36 19.79
CA ARG A 288 3.27 24.50 19.53
C ARG A 288 4.00 24.87 18.22
N MET A 289 4.15 26.17 17.96
CA MET A 289 4.66 26.73 16.70
C MET A 289 6.05 26.20 16.25
N LEU A 290 6.92 25.83 17.20
CA LEU A 290 8.29 25.35 16.95
C LEU A 290 8.38 23.81 16.93
N LYS A 291 7.32 23.13 17.37
CA LYS A 291 7.14 21.68 17.21
C LYS A 291 6.54 21.43 15.83
N ASN A 292 7.36 21.55 14.79
CA ASN A 292 7.05 20.93 13.49
C ASN A 292 6.79 19.42 13.73
N ARG A 293 6.17 18.68 12.82
CA ARG A 293 5.86 17.25 13.03
C ARG A 293 6.64 16.32 12.09
N THR A 294 7.37 16.88 11.13
CA THR A 294 7.73 16.15 9.90
C THR A 294 9.20 15.87 9.68
N GLY A 295 10.11 16.35 10.55
CA GLY A 295 11.53 16.05 10.35
C GLY A 295 12.53 16.58 11.37
N SER A 296 12.08 17.26 12.43
CA SER A 296 12.97 17.86 13.43
C SER A 296 13.01 17.05 14.73
N TYR A 297 14.11 17.14 15.47
CA TYR A 297 14.37 16.36 16.68
C TYR A 297 13.67 17.05 17.85
N TYR A 298 12.40 16.72 18.12
CA TYR A 298 11.62 17.46 19.12
C TYR A 298 11.88 16.98 20.54
N TYR A 299 11.90 17.95 21.45
CA TYR A 299 11.89 17.74 22.88
C TYR A 299 10.57 18.26 23.41
N ASP A 300 9.80 17.39 24.08
CA ASP A 300 8.48 17.76 24.58
C ASP A 300 8.55 18.61 25.85
N LYS A 301 9.68 18.52 26.55
CA LYS A 301 9.98 19.27 27.76
C LYS A 301 11.39 19.87 27.68
N TYR A 302 11.58 21.02 28.32
CA TYR A 302 12.84 21.74 28.36
C TYR A 302 13.99 20.87 28.89
N GLU A 303 13.71 20.08 29.92
CA GLU A 303 14.68 19.20 30.59
C GLU A 303 15.27 18.17 29.63
N GLN A 304 14.51 17.72 28.62
CA GLN A 304 14.98 16.75 27.63
C GLN A 304 15.98 17.38 26.65
N ALA A 305 15.95 18.71 26.47
CA ALA A 305 16.86 19.45 25.60
C ALA A 305 18.06 20.05 26.35
N GLU A 306 18.16 19.86 27.67
CA GLU A 306 19.11 20.58 28.51
C GLU A 306 20.57 20.35 28.08
N HIS A 307 20.92 19.13 27.68
CA HIS A 307 22.25 18.77 27.17
C HIS A 307 22.62 19.52 25.88
N LEU A 308 21.63 19.88 25.05
CA LEU A 308 21.85 20.68 23.84
C LEU A 308 21.95 22.18 24.11
N ILE A 309 21.29 22.66 25.17
CA ILE A 309 21.35 24.07 25.56
C ILE A 309 22.73 24.39 26.15
N LYS A 310 23.33 23.44 26.86
CA LYS A 310 24.70 23.52 27.42
C LYS A 310 25.77 23.21 26.39
N GLY A 311 27.01 23.57 26.69
CA GLY A 311 28.19 23.24 25.88
C GLY A 311 29.16 24.39 25.74
N GLU A 312 30.43 24.05 25.52
CA GLU A 312 31.50 25.03 25.37
C GLU A 312 31.28 25.95 24.16
N SER A 313 31.68 27.21 24.29
CA SER A 313 31.55 28.16 23.18
C SER A 313 32.64 27.99 22.13
N LYS A 314 32.25 27.95 20.85
CA LYS A 314 33.13 27.81 19.69
C LYS A 314 32.87 28.93 18.67
N SER A 315 33.93 29.45 18.05
CA SER A 315 33.82 30.42 16.95
C SER A 315 33.39 29.70 15.66
N PHE A 316 32.55 30.34 14.85
CA PHE A 316 32.07 29.79 13.58
C PHE A 316 33.19 29.48 12.57
N GLN A 317 34.30 30.22 12.64
CA GLN A 317 35.50 29.96 11.84
C GLN A 317 36.12 28.60 12.14
N ARG A 318 35.95 28.06 13.36
CA ARG A 318 36.49 26.76 13.78
C ARG A 318 35.58 25.57 13.43
N VAL A 319 34.37 25.81 12.92
CA VAL A 319 33.51 24.74 12.39
C VAL A 319 34.18 24.19 11.13
N ILE A 320 34.23 22.87 11.01
CA ILE A 320 34.81 22.19 9.84
C ILE A 320 34.10 22.68 8.56
N ASP A 321 34.86 22.79 7.49
CA ASP A 321 34.39 23.25 6.20
C ASP A 321 35.15 22.45 5.14
N ILE A 322 34.42 21.74 4.28
CA ILE A 322 34.99 20.84 3.27
C ILE A 322 34.57 21.26 1.86
N ARG A 323 34.10 22.50 1.69
CA ARG A 323 33.59 23.03 0.43
C ARG A 323 34.59 23.02 -0.71
N ASP A 324 34.07 22.86 -1.91
CA ASP A 324 34.81 23.02 -3.16
C ASP A 324 33.99 23.85 -4.17
N ASN A 325 34.60 24.28 -5.26
CA ASN A 325 33.88 24.90 -6.38
C ASN A 325 33.21 23.87 -7.29
N ASP A 326 33.53 22.58 -7.12
CA ASP A 326 32.95 21.48 -7.87
C ASP A 326 32.22 20.47 -6.95
N ILE A 327 30.96 20.19 -7.24
CA ILE A 327 30.12 19.28 -6.46
C ILE A 327 30.69 17.86 -6.43
N ASN A 328 31.32 17.40 -7.51
CA ASN A 328 31.87 16.03 -7.55
C ASN A 328 33.10 15.90 -6.64
N GLU A 329 33.91 16.94 -6.49
CA GLU A 329 35.01 16.96 -5.53
C GLU A 329 34.49 16.90 -4.08
N GLU A 330 33.37 17.57 -3.79
CA GLU A 330 32.72 17.49 -2.47
C GLU A 330 32.17 16.09 -2.18
N ILE A 331 31.56 15.44 -3.18
CA ILE A 331 31.13 14.04 -3.08
C ILE A 331 32.34 13.16 -2.74
N CYS A 332 33.46 13.31 -3.46
CA CYS A 332 34.68 12.55 -3.20
C CYS A 332 35.20 12.77 -1.76
N ARG A 333 35.19 14.00 -1.25
CA ARG A 333 35.59 14.30 0.14
C ARG A 333 34.67 13.62 1.15
N ILE A 334 33.35 13.77 1.00
CA ILE A 334 32.37 13.12 1.89
C ILE A 334 32.55 11.61 1.88
N VAL A 335 32.65 11.02 0.68
CA VAL A 335 32.84 9.57 0.52
C VAL A 335 34.12 9.13 1.25
N ASN A 336 35.26 9.80 1.04
CA ASN A 336 36.49 9.44 1.75
C ASN A 336 36.35 9.52 3.28
N ILE A 337 35.76 10.61 3.80
CA ILE A 337 35.52 10.78 5.25
C ILE A 337 34.64 9.66 5.81
N LEU A 338 33.55 9.33 5.11
CA LEU A 338 32.66 8.23 5.50
C LEU A 338 33.40 6.88 5.50
N GLY A 339 34.27 6.65 4.51
CA GLY A 339 35.02 5.41 4.37
C GLY A 339 36.04 5.21 5.48
N ASP A 340 36.76 6.27 5.84
CA ASP A 340 37.70 6.27 6.97
C ASP A 340 36.99 5.96 8.31
N ALA A 341 35.69 6.26 8.40
CA ALA A 341 34.83 5.92 9.53
C ALA A 341 34.10 4.57 9.39
N GLY A 342 34.38 3.77 8.36
CA GLY A 342 33.80 2.44 8.16
C GLY A 342 32.38 2.43 7.55
N HIS A 343 31.99 3.52 6.89
CA HIS A 343 30.73 3.64 6.16
C HIS A 343 30.94 3.49 4.66
N GLU A 344 30.03 2.78 3.99
CA GLU A 344 30.04 2.60 2.53
C GLU A 344 28.82 3.29 1.92
N ALA A 345 29.02 4.15 0.93
CA ALA A 345 27.97 4.94 0.31
C ALA A 345 27.68 4.44 -1.10
N MET A 346 26.41 4.32 -1.44
CA MET A 346 25.92 3.73 -2.68
C MET A 346 24.73 4.57 -3.16
N TYR A 347 24.46 4.56 -4.46
CA TYR A 347 23.22 5.17 -4.98
C TYR A 347 22.56 4.33 -6.07
N VAL A 348 21.25 4.46 -6.16
CA VAL A 348 20.42 3.98 -7.27
C VAL A 348 19.94 5.20 -8.05
N ASP A 349 20.15 5.19 -9.37
CA ASP A 349 19.56 6.20 -10.26
C ASP A 349 18.08 5.87 -10.49
N MET A 350 17.20 6.74 -10.01
CA MET A 350 15.75 6.63 -10.08
C MET A 350 15.14 7.64 -11.06
N THR A 351 15.95 8.18 -11.96
CA THR A 351 15.51 9.18 -12.95
C THR A 351 14.38 8.63 -13.82
N ASP A 352 13.24 9.32 -13.82
CA ASP A 352 12.14 9.00 -14.73
C ASP A 352 12.52 9.34 -16.17
N SER A 353 12.30 8.39 -17.08
CA SER A 353 12.73 8.51 -18.48
C SER A 353 12.01 9.61 -19.27
N VAL A 354 10.83 10.07 -18.80
CA VAL A 354 10.05 11.15 -19.42
C VAL A 354 10.49 12.51 -18.89
N LEU A 355 10.58 12.64 -17.55
CA LEU A 355 11.05 13.89 -16.91
C LEU A 355 12.50 14.18 -17.27
N GLN A 356 13.36 13.16 -17.20
CA GLN A 356 14.81 13.30 -17.37
C GLN A 356 15.39 14.39 -16.46
N ILE A 357 14.88 14.45 -15.23
CA ILE A 357 15.46 15.23 -14.15
C ILE A 357 16.12 14.22 -13.21
N PRO A 358 17.41 14.35 -12.90
CA PRO A 358 18.12 13.42 -12.04
C PRO A 358 17.43 13.23 -10.69
N VAL A 359 17.13 11.98 -10.37
CA VAL A 359 16.63 11.56 -9.05
C VAL A 359 17.40 10.33 -8.62
N VAL A 360 17.82 10.29 -7.37
CA VAL A 360 18.57 9.17 -6.80
C VAL A 360 17.98 8.73 -5.48
N TRP A 361 18.29 7.49 -5.12
CA TRP A 361 18.22 7.01 -3.76
C TRP A 361 19.63 6.65 -3.29
N VAL A 362 20.16 7.40 -2.33
CA VAL A 362 21.45 7.17 -1.69
C VAL A 362 21.25 6.33 -0.43
N TYR A 363 22.14 5.35 -0.24
CA TYR A 363 22.23 4.54 0.96
C TYR A 363 23.65 4.60 1.52
N VAL A 364 23.75 4.83 2.83
CA VAL A 364 25.02 4.79 3.57
C VAL A 364 24.97 3.61 4.55
N ARG A 365 25.76 2.59 4.26
CA ARG A 365 25.91 1.39 5.08
C ARG A 365 26.47 1.76 6.45
N ASN A 366 25.98 1.07 7.48
CA ASN A 366 26.33 1.29 8.91
C ASN A 366 25.88 2.65 9.47
N ALA A 367 25.20 3.49 8.68
CA ALA A 367 24.53 4.66 9.23
C ALA A 367 23.13 4.29 9.74
N PHE A 368 22.74 4.82 10.89
CA PHE A 368 21.34 4.91 11.32
C PHE A 368 20.53 5.75 10.34
N LEU A 369 19.42 5.20 9.86
CA LEU A 369 18.52 5.86 8.93
C LEU A 369 17.11 5.92 9.53
N SER A 370 16.41 7.03 9.29
CA SER A 370 15.09 7.27 9.89
C SER A 370 14.01 6.38 9.26
N PHE A 371 13.14 5.82 10.10
CA PHE A 371 11.96 5.07 9.71
C PHE A 371 10.89 6.01 9.15
N ARG A 372 10.34 5.69 7.96
CA ARG A 372 9.25 6.49 7.37
C ARG A 372 7.90 5.80 7.34
N SER A 373 7.87 4.48 7.42
CA SER A 373 6.66 3.69 7.16
C SER A 373 6.39 2.72 8.30
N HIS A 374 6.63 1.44 8.08
CA HIS A 374 6.38 0.35 8.98
C HIS A 374 7.69 -0.40 9.24
N PRO A 375 7.82 -1.06 10.40
CA PRO A 375 9.02 -1.84 10.70
C PRO A 375 9.14 -3.04 9.75
N LEU A 376 10.34 -3.56 9.59
CA LEU A 376 10.70 -4.70 8.75
C LEU A 376 9.72 -5.90 8.82
N PRO A 377 9.22 -6.34 9.99
CA PRO A 377 8.22 -7.41 10.04
C PRO A 377 6.95 -7.11 9.23
N PHE A 378 6.48 -5.86 9.18
CA PHE A 378 5.32 -5.51 8.38
C PHE A 378 5.55 -5.81 6.89
N TRP A 379 6.70 -5.38 6.36
CA TRP A 379 7.02 -5.58 4.96
C TRP A 379 7.27 -7.05 4.61
N ILE A 380 7.88 -7.81 5.52
CA ILE A 380 8.00 -9.26 5.39
C ILE A 380 6.61 -9.92 5.39
N GLY A 381 5.72 -9.49 6.28
CA GLY A 381 4.31 -9.91 6.30
C GLY A 381 3.60 -9.65 4.97
N LYS A 382 3.83 -8.49 4.35
CA LYS A 382 3.31 -8.15 3.02
C LYS A 382 3.82 -9.09 1.93
N ILE A 383 5.11 -9.44 1.96
CA ILE A 383 5.69 -10.41 1.02
C ILE A 383 5.00 -11.77 1.17
N TYR A 384 4.88 -12.29 2.40
CA TYR A 384 4.20 -13.56 2.64
C TYR A 384 2.71 -13.53 2.27
N SER A 385 2.02 -12.43 2.52
CA SER A 385 0.62 -12.24 2.11
C SER A 385 0.49 -12.30 0.57
N GLY A 386 1.40 -11.65 -0.17
CA GLY A 386 1.46 -11.76 -1.63
C GLY A 386 1.75 -13.18 -2.13
N LEU A 387 2.47 -13.98 -1.34
CA LEU A 387 2.72 -15.41 -1.59
C LEU A 387 1.57 -16.32 -1.11
N LYS A 388 0.48 -15.76 -0.59
CA LYS A 388 -0.66 -16.50 -0.02
C LYS A 388 -0.26 -17.46 1.12
N LYS A 389 0.75 -17.08 1.91
CA LYS A 389 1.20 -17.81 3.10
C LYS A 389 0.67 -17.11 4.36
N ASP A 390 -0.63 -17.22 4.60
CA ASP A 390 -1.35 -16.43 5.62
C ASP A 390 -0.82 -16.65 7.05
N ASP A 391 -0.37 -17.86 7.40
CA ASP A 391 0.20 -18.12 8.74
C ASP A 391 1.51 -17.36 8.98
N ALA A 392 2.42 -17.40 7.99
CA ALA A 392 3.68 -16.67 8.06
C ALA A 392 3.45 -15.15 8.04
N ALA A 393 2.53 -14.68 7.18
CA ALA A 393 2.14 -13.28 7.11
C ALA A 393 1.59 -12.80 8.47
N CYS A 394 0.65 -13.54 9.06
CA CYS A 394 0.03 -13.20 10.34
C CYS A 394 1.06 -13.13 11.49
N ARG A 395 2.00 -14.10 11.58
CA ARG A 395 3.09 -14.06 12.57
C ARG A 395 3.87 -12.74 12.50
N HIS A 396 4.22 -12.31 11.28
CA HIS A 396 5.02 -11.12 11.07
C HIS A 396 4.25 -9.82 11.34
N PHE A 397 2.97 -9.75 10.97
CA PHE A 397 2.14 -8.61 11.33
C PHE A 397 1.94 -8.50 12.85
N LEU A 398 1.77 -9.62 13.57
CA LEU A 398 1.71 -9.61 15.04
C LEU A 398 3.03 -9.14 15.68
N ARG A 399 4.18 -9.47 15.07
CA ARG A 399 5.51 -9.04 15.53
C ARG A 399 5.74 -7.54 15.41
N VAL A 400 5.00 -6.83 14.54
CA VAL A 400 5.09 -5.35 14.40
C VAL A 400 4.93 -4.66 15.77
N ARG A 401 3.99 -5.16 16.59
CA ARG A 401 3.66 -4.58 17.90
C ARG A 401 4.68 -4.89 19.00
N THR A 402 5.63 -5.79 18.77
CA THR A 402 6.64 -6.18 19.76
C THR A 402 7.99 -5.50 19.53
N VAL A 403 8.16 -4.71 18.47
CA VAL A 403 9.43 -4.04 18.13
C VAL A 403 9.52 -2.64 18.76
N ARG A 404 10.70 -2.32 19.32
CA ARG A 404 10.97 -1.14 20.18
C ARG A 404 10.77 0.23 19.51
N ASN A 405 10.80 0.30 18.18
CA ASN A 405 10.77 1.56 17.41
C ASN A 405 9.39 1.92 16.81
N ASN A 406 8.30 1.46 17.43
CA ASN A 406 6.95 1.77 16.97
C ASN A 406 6.51 3.19 17.41
N HIS A 407 7.06 4.22 16.77
CA HIS A 407 6.75 5.63 17.08
C HIS A 407 5.47 6.15 16.41
N SER A 408 4.83 5.38 15.53
CA SER A 408 3.51 5.70 14.98
C SER A 408 2.59 4.49 15.10
N MET A 409 1.57 4.61 15.94
CA MET A 409 0.60 3.56 16.21
C MET A 409 -0.41 3.42 15.05
N ASP A 410 0.08 3.24 13.82
CA ASP A 410 -0.75 2.93 12.66
C ASP A 410 -1.50 1.62 12.94
N THR A 411 -2.78 1.58 12.60
CA THR A 411 -3.67 0.44 12.78
C THR A 411 -3.71 -0.47 11.55
N LEU A 412 -2.92 -0.16 10.51
CA LEU A 412 -2.84 -0.91 9.26
C LEU A 412 -2.33 -2.36 9.44
N ASP A 413 -1.50 -2.62 10.45
CA ASP A 413 -1.09 -3.98 10.81
C ASP A 413 -2.31 -4.83 11.25
N TYR A 414 -3.24 -4.28 12.03
CA TYR A 414 -4.49 -4.96 12.39
C TYR A 414 -5.35 -5.28 11.19
N PHE A 415 -5.44 -4.38 10.21
CA PHE A 415 -6.14 -4.66 8.96
C PHE A 415 -5.55 -5.88 8.25
N HIS A 416 -4.22 -5.96 8.18
CA HIS A 416 -3.53 -7.08 7.56
C HIS A 416 -3.62 -8.38 8.36
N ILE A 417 -3.62 -8.32 9.69
CA ILE A 417 -3.91 -9.47 10.56
C ILE A 417 -5.32 -9.99 10.31
N ALA A 418 -6.31 -9.09 10.23
CA ALA A 418 -7.70 -9.44 9.96
C ALA A 418 -7.87 -10.17 8.62
N ILE A 419 -7.21 -9.69 7.55
CA ILE A 419 -7.19 -10.35 6.24
C ILE A 419 -6.62 -11.77 6.33
N CYS A 420 -5.54 -11.98 7.11
CA CYS A 420 -4.97 -13.32 7.30
C CYS A 420 -5.99 -14.26 7.98
N TYR A 421 -6.68 -13.80 9.02
CA TYR A 421 -7.74 -14.58 9.69
C TYR A 421 -8.94 -14.85 8.77
N GLN A 422 -9.33 -13.88 7.94
CA GLN A 422 -10.39 -14.01 6.96
C GLN A 422 -10.06 -15.08 5.90
N ASN A 423 -8.85 -15.08 5.35
CA ASN A 423 -8.37 -16.10 4.41
C ASN A 423 -8.36 -17.50 5.02
N LYS A 424 -8.05 -17.59 6.32
CA LYS A 424 -8.11 -18.82 7.13
C LYS A 424 -9.55 -19.21 7.53
N LYS A 425 -10.58 -18.48 7.07
CA LYS A 425 -12.00 -18.67 7.40
C LYS A 425 -12.32 -18.53 8.90
N GLN A 426 -11.44 -17.86 9.65
CA GLN A 426 -11.61 -17.57 11.07
C GLN A 426 -12.28 -16.20 11.24
N TYR A 427 -13.52 -16.09 10.75
CA TYR A 427 -14.20 -14.81 10.55
C TYR A 427 -14.46 -14.03 11.84
N SER A 428 -14.73 -14.69 12.97
CA SER A 428 -14.94 -13.99 14.24
C SER A 428 -13.67 -13.25 14.68
N ALA A 429 -12.51 -13.91 14.62
CA ALA A 429 -11.23 -13.26 14.94
C ALA A 429 -10.89 -12.15 13.93
N ALA A 430 -11.21 -12.34 12.65
CA ALA A 430 -11.02 -11.31 11.64
C ALA A 430 -11.81 -10.03 11.95
N ILE A 431 -13.07 -10.17 12.39
CA ILE A 431 -13.91 -9.03 12.78
C ILE A 431 -13.25 -8.23 13.91
N ASP A 432 -12.81 -8.90 14.98
CA ASP A 432 -12.17 -8.22 16.13
C ASP A 432 -10.95 -7.39 15.70
N TYR A 433 -10.17 -7.87 14.72
CA TYR A 433 -9.02 -7.15 14.20
C TYR A 433 -9.39 -6.04 13.22
N PHE A 434 -10.42 -6.21 12.39
CA PHE A 434 -10.92 -5.11 11.56
C PHE A 434 -11.46 -3.96 12.41
N GLU A 435 -12.14 -4.26 13.52
CA GLU A 435 -12.59 -3.22 14.46
C GLU A 435 -11.41 -2.44 15.05
N LYS A 436 -10.34 -3.13 15.48
CA LYS A 436 -9.10 -2.49 15.94
C LYS A 436 -8.38 -1.71 14.84
N SER A 437 -8.60 -2.07 13.58
CA SER A 437 -7.97 -1.40 12.44
C SER A 437 -8.57 -0.02 12.12
N MET A 438 -9.80 0.25 12.57
CA MET A 438 -10.55 1.46 12.21
C MET A 438 -10.37 2.57 13.25
N ASP A 439 -9.19 3.20 13.28
CA ASP A 439 -8.94 4.40 14.10
C ASP A 439 -9.84 5.57 13.67
N SER A 440 -10.22 6.43 14.60
CA SER A 440 -10.97 7.67 14.33
C SER A 440 -10.22 8.67 13.44
N ASP A 441 -8.88 8.62 13.42
CA ASP A 441 -8.05 9.52 12.61
C ASP A 441 -7.96 9.11 11.13
N LEU A 442 -8.46 7.91 10.77
CA LEU A 442 -8.51 7.46 9.38
C LEU A 442 -9.56 8.21 8.56
N ARG A 443 -9.30 8.35 7.25
CA ARG A 443 -10.27 8.96 6.33
C ARG A 443 -11.54 8.10 6.27
N ASP A 444 -12.68 8.75 6.03
CA ASP A 444 -13.97 8.07 5.89
C ASP A 444 -13.93 6.91 4.89
N THR A 445 -13.25 7.10 3.76
CA THR A 445 -13.07 6.05 2.74
C THR A 445 -12.26 4.85 3.25
N GLU A 446 -11.29 5.05 4.15
CA GLU A 446 -10.50 3.96 4.72
C GLU A 446 -11.31 3.20 5.77
N ARG A 447 -12.06 3.92 6.61
CA ARG A 447 -13.00 3.33 7.57
C ARG A 447 -14.13 2.57 6.87
N ALA A 448 -14.61 3.07 5.75
CA ALA A 448 -15.61 2.38 4.92
C ALA A 448 -15.12 0.99 4.46
N VAL A 449 -13.84 0.87 4.08
CA VAL A 449 -13.23 -0.41 3.70
C VAL A 449 -13.22 -1.39 4.89
N GLY A 450 -12.91 -0.91 6.10
CA GLY A 450 -12.96 -1.73 7.32
C GLY A 450 -14.37 -2.29 7.60
N TYR A 451 -15.39 -1.44 7.57
CA TYR A 451 -16.79 -1.88 7.73
C TYR A 451 -17.23 -2.86 6.64
N PHE A 452 -16.84 -2.62 5.39
CA PHE A 452 -17.14 -3.53 4.29
C PHE A 452 -16.56 -4.94 4.55
N GLN A 453 -15.30 -5.03 5.00
CA GLN A 453 -14.69 -6.34 5.30
C GLN A 453 -15.35 -7.04 6.50
N ILE A 454 -15.73 -6.30 7.54
CA ILE A 454 -16.51 -6.86 8.67
C ILE A 454 -17.85 -7.42 8.18
N ALA A 455 -18.52 -6.73 7.26
CA ALA A 455 -19.76 -7.23 6.67
C ALA A 455 -19.53 -8.53 5.88
N VAL A 456 -18.48 -8.62 5.08
CA VAL A 456 -18.10 -9.85 4.36
C VAL A 456 -17.86 -11.03 5.32
N CYS A 457 -17.19 -10.78 6.44
CA CYS A 457 -17.03 -11.79 7.50
C CYS A 457 -18.37 -12.21 8.10
N ASN A 458 -19.28 -11.27 8.39
CA ASN A 458 -20.61 -11.58 8.91
C ASN A 458 -21.50 -12.34 7.92
N ILE A 459 -21.42 -12.04 6.62
CA ILE A 459 -22.06 -12.80 5.55
C ILE A 459 -21.57 -14.24 5.56
N SER A 460 -20.25 -14.43 5.68
CA SER A 460 -19.64 -15.76 5.71
C SER A 460 -20.02 -16.58 6.97
N LEU A 461 -20.39 -15.89 8.05
CA LEU A 461 -20.95 -16.49 9.27
C LEU A 461 -22.48 -16.70 9.20
N GLY A 462 -23.14 -16.33 8.11
CA GLY A 462 -24.60 -16.39 7.96
C GLY A 462 -25.37 -15.32 8.75
N LYS A 463 -24.68 -14.32 9.32
CA LYS A 463 -25.27 -13.24 10.12
C LYS A 463 -25.71 -12.07 9.22
N TYR A 464 -26.66 -12.33 8.32
CA TYR A 464 -27.01 -11.38 7.25
C TYR A 464 -27.57 -10.04 7.76
N GLU A 465 -28.38 -10.03 8.82
CA GLU A 465 -28.93 -8.79 9.39
C GLU A 465 -27.83 -7.92 10.04
N VAL A 466 -26.83 -8.55 10.70
CA VAL A 466 -25.65 -7.84 11.24
C VAL A 466 -24.79 -7.29 10.11
N ALA A 467 -24.63 -8.06 9.03
CA ALA A 467 -23.91 -7.60 7.85
C ALA A 467 -24.58 -6.38 7.21
N LEU A 468 -25.92 -6.37 7.09
CA LEU A 468 -26.67 -5.23 6.56
C LEU A 468 -26.43 -3.95 7.36
N ASN A 469 -26.59 -3.99 8.68
CA ASN A 469 -26.30 -2.85 9.56
C ASN A 469 -24.85 -2.35 9.42
N THR A 470 -23.91 -3.25 9.12
CA THR A 470 -22.50 -2.89 8.93
C THR A 470 -22.25 -2.28 7.55
N LEU A 471 -22.91 -2.80 6.51
CA LEU A 471 -22.86 -2.26 5.15
C LEU A 471 -23.49 -0.86 5.07
N GLU A 472 -24.53 -0.58 5.84
CA GLU A 472 -25.11 0.76 5.96
C GLU A 472 -24.06 1.77 6.45
N LYS A 473 -23.28 1.44 7.48
CA LYS A 473 -22.16 2.29 7.95
C LYS A 473 -21.10 2.49 6.88
N ALA A 474 -20.76 1.44 6.13
CA ALA A 474 -19.79 1.55 5.02
C ALA A 474 -20.32 2.50 3.92
N LEU A 475 -21.61 2.41 3.58
CA LEU A 475 -22.25 3.24 2.56
C LEU A 475 -22.41 4.70 3.01
N GLU A 476 -22.64 4.95 4.30
CA GLU A 476 -22.69 6.30 4.87
C GLU A 476 -21.36 7.04 4.69
N LEU A 477 -20.24 6.32 4.84
CA LEU A 477 -18.87 6.86 4.73
C LEU A 477 -18.37 6.93 3.28
N ASP A 478 -18.73 5.97 2.42
CA ASP A 478 -18.44 5.99 0.99
C ASP A 478 -19.66 5.58 0.16
N ARG A 479 -20.41 6.59 -0.27
CA ARG A 479 -21.61 6.42 -1.10
C ARG A 479 -21.32 5.97 -2.52
N THR A 480 -20.06 6.03 -2.97
CA THR A 480 -19.68 5.67 -4.34
C THR A 480 -19.32 4.20 -4.50
N ASN A 481 -19.25 3.43 -3.40
CA ASN A 481 -18.81 2.04 -3.44
C ASN A 481 -19.95 1.09 -3.85
N GLY A 482 -19.93 0.65 -5.10
CA GLY A 482 -20.93 -0.26 -5.65
C GLY A 482 -20.86 -1.67 -5.10
N ASP A 483 -19.69 -2.12 -4.61
CA ASP A 483 -19.54 -3.45 -4.02
C ASP A 483 -20.33 -3.56 -2.71
N VAL A 484 -20.49 -2.45 -1.96
CA VAL A 484 -21.36 -2.39 -0.77
C VAL A 484 -22.81 -2.67 -1.16
N LEU A 485 -23.32 -2.01 -2.21
CA LEU A 485 -24.70 -2.20 -2.70
C LEU A 485 -24.94 -3.62 -3.20
N LEU A 486 -23.96 -4.20 -3.91
CA LEU A 486 -23.99 -5.59 -4.34
C LEU A 486 -24.09 -6.56 -3.15
N GLN A 487 -23.28 -6.36 -2.10
CA GLN A 487 -23.33 -7.20 -0.91
C GLN A 487 -24.63 -7.02 -0.11
N MET A 488 -25.19 -5.82 -0.04
CA MET A 488 -26.52 -5.60 0.55
C MET A 488 -27.61 -6.37 -0.21
N GLY A 489 -27.60 -6.29 -1.54
CA GLY A 489 -28.48 -7.09 -2.39
C GLY A 489 -28.32 -8.60 -2.14
N ASN A 490 -27.08 -9.08 -2.00
CA ASN A 490 -26.80 -10.49 -1.69
C ASN A 490 -27.35 -10.91 -0.33
N CYS A 491 -27.20 -10.08 0.71
CA CYS A 491 -27.81 -10.33 2.03
C CYS A 491 -29.33 -10.45 1.92
N TYR A 492 -30.01 -9.51 1.28
CA TYR A 492 -31.46 -9.57 1.11
C TYR A 492 -31.92 -10.78 0.29
N ARG A 493 -31.16 -11.17 -0.75
CA ARG A 493 -31.40 -12.39 -1.54
C ARG A 493 -31.31 -13.65 -0.67
N LEU A 494 -30.29 -13.74 0.19
CA LEU A 494 -30.10 -14.87 1.11
C LEU A 494 -31.19 -14.92 2.19
N LEU A 495 -31.70 -13.75 2.61
CA LEU A 495 -32.88 -13.59 3.47
C LEU A 495 -34.22 -13.80 2.73
N ARG A 496 -34.19 -14.14 1.42
CA ARG A 496 -35.37 -14.30 0.55
C ARG A 496 -36.26 -13.06 0.42
N ARG A 497 -35.73 -11.87 0.70
CA ARG A 497 -36.40 -10.57 0.47
C ARG A 497 -36.06 -10.06 -0.92
N TYR A 498 -36.54 -10.79 -1.94
CA TYR A 498 -36.10 -10.63 -3.33
C TYR A 498 -36.42 -9.24 -3.91
N GLU A 499 -37.55 -8.65 -3.54
CA GLU A 499 -37.95 -7.32 -4.01
C GLU A 499 -36.98 -6.24 -3.54
N ILE A 500 -36.49 -6.34 -2.29
CA ILE A 500 -35.51 -5.42 -1.74
C ILE A 500 -34.14 -5.66 -2.39
N ALA A 501 -33.75 -6.93 -2.58
CA ALA A 501 -32.50 -7.28 -3.25
C ALA A 501 -32.43 -6.67 -4.67
N VAL A 502 -33.52 -6.77 -5.45
CA VAL A 502 -33.62 -6.18 -6.79
C VAL A 502 -33.42 -4.65 -6.76
N LYS A 503 -33.91 -3.94 -5.73
CA LYS A 503 -33.69 -2.49 -5.61
C LYS A 503 -32.20 -2.17 -5.46
N TYR A 504 -31.49 -2.86 -4.57
CA TYR A 504 -30.05 -2.64 -4.36
C TYR A 504 -29.22 -2.99 -5.59
N TYR A 505 -29.54 -4.09 -6.28
CA TYR A 505 -28.85 -4.44 -7.53
C TYR A 505 -29.08 -3.37 -8.61
N LYS A 506 -30.27 -2.76 -8.69
CA LYS A 506 -30.52 -1.63 -9.61
C LYS A 506 -29.71 -0.39 -9.25
N SER A 507 -29.63 -0.05 -7.95
CA SER A 507 -28.87 1.11 -7.48
C SER A 507 -27.37 1.00 -7.78
N ALA A 508 -26.82 -0.23 -7.90
CA ALA A 508 -25.42 -0.44 -8.25
C ALA A 508 -25.04 0.03 -9.67
N PHE A 509 -26.01 0.41 -10.50
CA PHE A 509 -25.82 0.90 -11.88
C PHE A 509 -26.04 2.42 -12.02
N ASP A 510 -26.22 3.15 -10.92
CA ASP A 510 -26.24 4.61 -10.95
C ASP A 510 -24.89 5.15 -11.50
N PRO A 511 -24.88 6.16 -12.40
CA PRO A 511 -23.65 6.73 -12.97
C PRO A 511 -22.59 7.16 -11.95
N ASP A 512 -23.01 7.54 -10.74
CA ASP A 512 -22.12 8.01 -9.68
C ASP A 512 -21.51 6.86 -8.85
N ILE A 513 -21.92 5.61 -9.10
CA ILE A 513 -21.46 4.41 -8.41
C ILE A 513 -20.29 3.75 -9.14
N LYS A 514 -19.25 3.42 -8.37
CA LYS A 514 -18.07 2.68 -8.81
C LYS A 514 -18.24 1.21 -8.44
N LEU A 515 -18.48 0.39 -9.45
CA LEU A 515 -18.59 -1.07 -9.32
C LEU A 515 -17.53 -1.75 -10.20
N LEU A 516 -16.79 -2.69 -9.60
CA LEU A 516 -15.72 -3.41 -10.30
C LEU A 516 -16.29 -4.43 -11.29
N GLU A 517 -17.21 -5.29 -10.85
CA GLU A 517 -17.80 -6.35 -11.66
C GLU A 517 -19.30 -6.11 -11.92
N LYS A 518 -19.62 -5.66 -13.15
CA LYS A 518 -20.99 -5.30 -13.54
C LYS A 518 -21.90 -6.49 -13.89
N TRP A 519 -21.33 -7.66 -14.17
CA TRP A 519 -22.11 -8.85 -14.51
C TRP A 519 -22.86 -9.42 -13.29
N GLU A 520 -22.28 -9.31 -12.08
CA GLU A 520 -22.81 -9.92 -10.85
C GLU A 520 -24.17 -9.36 -10.42
N PRO A 521 -24.37 -8.02 -10.27
CA PRO A 521 -25.68 -7.52 -9.87
C PRO A 521 -26.78 -7.88 -10.88
N HIS A 522 -26.48 -7.90 -12.18
CA HIS A 522 -27.42 -8.35 -13.20
C HIS A 522 -27.76 -9.83 -13.07
N PHE A 523 -26.76 -10.69 -12.81
CA PHE A 523 -26.96 -12.12 -12.59
C PHE A 523 -27.85 -12.37 -11.36
N TYR A 524 -27.48 -11.80 -10.21
CA TYR A 524 -28.24 -12.00 -8.98
C TYR A 524 -29.62 -11.32 -9.02
N MET A 525 -29.77 -10.19 -9.71
CA MET A 525 -31.08 -9.60 -10.00
C MET A 525 -31.94 -10.55 -10.83
N GLY A 526 -31.38 -11.16 -11.87
CA GLY A 526 -32.06 -12.17 -12.67
C GLY A 526 -32.53 -13.37 -11.83
N MET A 527 -31.69 -13.84 -10.90
CA MET A 527 -32.08 -14.88 -9.94
C MET A 527 -33.24 -14.43 -9.05
N CYS A 528 -33.19 -13.23 -8.48
CA CYS A 528 -34.27 -12.70 -7.64
C CYS A 528 -35.58 -12.56 -8.42
N LEU A 529 -35.56 -12.01 -9.64
CA LEU A 529 -36.73 -11.85 -10.50
C LEU A 529 -37.37 -13.19 -10.86
N ALA A 530 -36.55 -14.21 -11.16
CA ALA A 530 -37.06 -15.57 -11.40
C ALA A 530 -37.75 -16.16 -10.16
N ASN A 531 -37.22 -15.92 -8.95
CA ASN A 531 -37.88 -16.35 -7.70
C ASN A 531 -39.19 -15.59 -7.43
N LEU A 532 -39.33 -14.37 -7.95
CA LEU A 532 -40.56 -13.59 -7.92
C LEU A 532 -41.56 -13.98 -9.04
N GLY A 533 -41.19 -14.93 -9.91
CA GLY A 533 -41.99 -15.34 -11.07
C GLY A 533 -41.92 -14.39 -12.28
N ASP A 534 -41.13 -13.31 -12.21
CA ASP A 534 -40.88 -12.43 -13.35
C ASP A 534 -39.77 -13.01 -14.24
N TYR A 535 -40.11 -14.05 -15.00
CA TYR A 535 -39.17 -14.72 -15.90
C TYR A 535 -38.73 -13.83 -17.07
N THR A 536 -39.55 -12.86 -17.50
CA THR A 536 -39.21 -11.91 -18.58
C THR A 536 -38.16 -10.90 -18.09
N GLY A 537 -38.36 -10.34 -16.89
CA GLY A 537 -37.37 -9.48 -16.25
C GLY A 537 -36.08 -10.24 -15.91
N ALA A 538 -36.20 -11.50 -15.48
CA ALA A 538 -35.06 -12.37 -15.23
C ALA A 538 -34.22 -12.60 -16.50
N GLU A 539 -34.86 -12.96 -17.62
CA GLU A 539 -34.19 -13.14 -18.92
C GLU A 539 -33.44 -11.87 -19.33
N ARG A 540 -34.11 -10.70 -19.28
CA ARG A 540 -33.49 -9.42 -19.62
C ARG A 540 -32.25 -9.15 -18.78
N SER A 541 -32.36 -9.36 -17.46
CA SER A 541 -31.25 -9.14 -16.53
C SER A 541 -30.07 -10.07 -16.80
N LEU A 542 -30.33 -11.35 -17.07
CA LEU A 542 -29.30 -12.33 -17.39
C LEU A 542 -28.63 -12.05 -18.75
N ARG A 543 -29.37 -11.57 -19.74
CA ARG A 543 -28.80 -11.11 -21.02
C ARG A 543 -27.86 -9.92 -20.82
N SER A 544 -28.23 -8.93 -20.02
CA SER A 544 -27.32 -7.83 -19.66
C SER A 544 -26.09 -8.33 -18.89
N SER A 545 -26.23 -9.33 -18.01
CA SER A 545 -25.07 -9.96 -17.36
C SER A 545 -24.10 -10.59 -18.37
N ILE A 546 -24.62 -11.27 -19.40
CA ILE A 546 -23.84 -11.85 -20.51
C ILE A 546 -23.14 -10.77 -21.35
N GLU A 547 -23.79 -9.62 -21.58
CA GLU A 547 -23.17 -8.49 -22.29
C GLU A 547 -21.93 -7.96 -21.55
N TYR A 548 -21.97 -7.95 -20.21
CA TYR A 548 -20.82 -7.55 -19.39
C TYR A 548 -19.72 -8.62 -19.30
N ASP A 549 -20.09 -9.89 -19.14
CA ASP A 549 -19.12 -10.99 -19.18
C ASP A 549 -19.69 -12.24 -19.88
N PRO A 550 -19.36 -12.45 -21.17
CA PRO A 550 -19.88 -13.57 -21.94
C PRO A 550 -19.20 -14.91 -21.62
N LYS A 551 -18.22 -14.95 -20.69
CA LYS A 551 -17.51 -16.17 -20.28
C LYS A 551 -18.01 -16.76 -18.95
N LYS A 552 -19.08 -16.21 -18.38
CA LYS A 552 -19.66 -16.71 -17.12
C LYS A 552 -20.67 -17.83 -17.40
N TRP A 553 -20.20 -19.08 -17.40
CA TRP A 553 -21.04 -20.26 -17.63
C TRP A 553 -22.28 -20.32 -16.72
N VAL A 554 -22.14 -19.85 -15.47
CA VAL A 554 -23.24 -19.82 -14.47
C VAL A 554 -24.43 -18.99 -14.94
N VAL A 555 -24.19 -17.93 -15.70
CA VAL A 555 -25.24 -17.04 -16.21
C VAL A 555 -26.04 -17.75 -17.30
N TYR A 556 -25.36 -18.42 -18.23
CA TYR A 556 -26.01 -19.23 -19.27
C TYR A 556 -26.77 -20.42 -18.69
N ASN A 557 -26.21 -21.09 -17.69
CA ASN A 557 -26.91 -22.17 -16.97
C ASN A 557 -28.23 -21.67 -16.38
N PHE A 558 -28.17 -20.55 -15.65
CA PHE A 558 -29.36 -19.98 -15.02
C PHE A 558 -30.36 -19.43 -16.05
N LEU A 559 -29.88 -18.86 -17.16
CA LEU A 559 -30.73 -18.45 -18.28
C LEU A 559 -31.44 -19.65 -18.90
N GLY A 560 -30.77 -20.80 -19.06
CA GLY A 560 -31.38 -22.04 -19.51
C GLY A 560 -32.52 -22.50 -18.58
N ARG A 561 -32.35 -22.36 -17.27
CA ARG A 561 -33.41 -22.62 -16.28
C ARG A 561 -34.59 -21.66 -16.44
N VAL A 562 -34.33 -20.36 -16.63
CA VAL A 562 -35.38 -19.37 -16.87
C VAL A 562 -36.18 -19.69 -18.14
N TYR A 563 -35.51 -20.08 -19.23
CA TYR A 563 -36.22 -20.54 -20.44
C TYR A 563 -37.04 -21.82 -20.21
N ALA A 564 -36.54 -22.76 -19.41
CA ALA A 564 -37.27 -23.97 -19.06
C ALA A 564 -38.58 -23.65 -18.32
N GLU A 565 -38.55 -22.72 -17.37
CA GLU A 565 -39.75 -22.24 -16.65
C GLU A 565 -40.75 -21.54 -17.60
N LYS A 566 -40.23 -20.82 -18.61
CA LYS A 566 -41.04 -20.25 -19.70
C LYS A 566 -41.51 -21.29 -20.72
N LYS A 567 -41.11 -22.57 -20.60
CA LYS A 567 -41.35 -23.67 -21.55
C LYS A 567 -40.73 -23.46 -22.94
N GLU A 568 -39.72 -22.59 -23.03
CA GLU A 568 -38.95 -22.34 -24.25
C GLU A 568 -37.76 -23.31 -24.33
N TYR A 569 -38.07 -24.59 -24.55
CA TYR A 569 -37.10 -25.67 -24.42
C TYR A 569 -35.88 -25.55 -25.35
N ASP A 570 -36.05 -25.07 -26.58
CA ASP A 570 -34.94 -24.96 -27.54
C ASP A 570 -33.96 -23.85 -27.14
N ASN A 571 -34.48 -22.72 -26.64
CA ASN A 571 -33.66 -21.65 -26.06
C ASN A 571 -32.94 -22.12 -24.79
N ALA A 572 -33.59 -22.94 -23.97
CA ALA A 572 -33.01 -23.53 -22.78
C ALA A 572 -31.83 -24.46 -23.11
N ILE A 573 -31.98 -25.33 -24.12
CA ILE A 573 -30.91 -26.21 -24.60
C ILE A 573 -29.73 -25.38 -25.12
N ALA A 574 -29.98 -24.41 -26.01
CA ALA A 574 -28.91 -23.58 -26.58
C ALA A 574 -28.11 -22.83 -25.49
N ALA A 575 -28.79 -22.30 -24.46
CA ALA A 575 -28.13 -21.66 -23.33
C ALA A 575 -27.27 -22.65 -22.53
N LEU A 576 -27.77 -23.85 -22.26
CA LEU A 576 -27.03 -24.88 -21.53
C LEU A 576 -25.85 -25.45 -22.32
N GLU A 577 -25.99 -25.64 -23.64
CA GLU A 577 -24.89 -26.00 -24.53
C GLU A 577 -23.79 -24.94 -24.48
N LYS A 578 -24.16 -23.65 -24.45
CA LYS A 578 -23.19 -22.57 -24.28
C LYS A 578 -22.50 -22.62 -22.92
N ALA A 579 -23.23 -22.90 -21.85
CA ALA A 579 -22.66 -23.08 -20.51
C ALA A 579 -21.64 -24.23 -20.47
N ILE A 580 -21.96 -25.37 -21.11
CA ILE A 580 -21.07 -26.53 -21.25
C ILE A 580 -19.84 -26.18 -22.09
N GLN A 581 -20.00 -25.46 -23.21
CA GLN A 581 -18.89 -25.03 -24.04
C GLN A 581 -17.89 -24.16 -23.27
N ILE A 582 -18.39 -23.26 -22.43
CA ILE A 582 -17.57 -22.35 -21.61
C ILE A 582 -16.89 -23.11 -20.48
N ASN A 583 -17.61 -24.00 -19.79
CA ASN A 583 -17.04 -24.83 -18.73
C ASN A 583 -17.52 -26.29 -18.82
N PRO A 584 -16.75 -27.14 -19.53
CA PRO A 584 -17.10 -28.55 -19.71
C PRO A 584 -16.97 -29.40 -18.44
N SER A 585 -16.30 -28.91 -17.39
CA SER A 585 -16.12 -29.64 -16.12
C SER A 585 -17.16 -29.28 -15.06
N ALA A 586 -18.05 -28.32 -15.32
CA ALA A 586 -19.12 -27.97 -14.40
C ALA A 586 -20.25 -29.01 -14.46
N ALA A 587 -20.24 -29.95 -13.50
CA ALA A 587 -21.28 -30.99 -13.34
C ALA A 587 -22.71 -30.42 -13.33
N LEU A 588 -22.89 -29.22 -12.76
CA LEU A 588 -24.18 -28.52 -12.68
C LEU A 588 -24.81 -28.27 -14.07
N ASN A 589 -24.00 -28.03 -15.11
CA ASN A 589 -24.51 -27.80 -16.46
C ASN A 589 -25.18 -29.05 -17.04
N TYR A 590 -24.53 -30.20 -16.90
CA TYR A 590 -25.08 -31.48 -17.34
C TYR A 590 -26.27 -31.90 -16.48
N ASN A 591 -26.23 -31.68 -15.16
CA ASN A 591 -27.39 -31.91 -14.30
C ASN A 591 -28.60 -31.11 -14.77
N THR A 592 -28.43 -29.80 -15.02
CA THR A 592 -29.52 -28.92 -15.46
C THR A 592 -30.06 -29.33 -16.83
N MET A 593 -29.17 -29.72 -17.76
CA MET A 593 -29.55 -30.28 -19.06
C MET A 593 -30.32 -31.59 -18.92
N GLY A 594 -29.91 -32.48 -18.02
CA GLY A 594 -30.60 -33.75 -17.76
C GLY A 594 -32.02 -33.53 -17.22
N VAL A 595 -32.19 -32.58 -16.30
CA VAL A 595 -33.53 -32.19 -15.81
C VAL A 595 -34.38 -31.66 -16.96
N LEU A 596 -33.84 -30.76 -17.79
CA LEU A 596 -34.54 -30.22 -18.95
C LEU A 596 -34.99 -31.31 -19.93
N MET A 597 -34.11 -32.26 -20.26
CA MET A 597 -34.43 -33.39 -21.15
C MET A 597 -35.50 -34.30 -20.55
N ARG A 598 -35.44 -34.55 -19.24
CA ARG A 598 -36.47 -35.33 -18.54
C ARG A 598 -37.82 -34.62 -18.56
N ASP A 599 -37.85 -33.30 -18.41
CA ASP A 599 -39.09 -32.51 -18.49
C ASP A 599 -39.69 -32.52 -19.91
N LYS A 600 -38.84 -32.62 -20.95
CA LYS A 600 -39.25 -32.92 -22.33
C LYS A 600 -39.66 -34.39 -22.57
N LYS A 601 -39.56 -35.25 -21.54
CA LYS A 601 -39.73 -36.71 -21.61
C LYS A 601 -38.72 -37.43 -22.51
N ASP A 602 -37.59 -36.79 -22.82
CA ASP A 602 -36.44 -37.41 -23.47
C ASP A 602 -35.55 -38.07 -22.42
N TYR A 603 -36.01 -39.23 -21.94
CA TYR A 603 -35.37 -39.94 -20.83
C TYR A 603 -33.99 -40.49 -21.20
N THR A 604 -33.76 -40.87 -22.47
CA THR A 604 -32.47 -41.39 -22.94
C THR A 604 -31.37 -40.34 -22.85
N ASN A 605 -31.63 -39.13 -23.38
CA ASN A 605 -30.66 -38.04 -23.28
C ASN A 605 -30.52 -37.53 -21.84
N ALA A 606 -31.62 -37.54 -21.05
CA ALA A 606 -31.56 -37.20 -19.63
C ALA A 606 -30.59 -38.12 -18.85
N ILE A 607 -30.67 -39.44 -19.07
CA ILE A 607 -29.78 -40.43 -18.46
C ILE A 607 -28.31 -40.14 -18.82
N ALA A 608 -28.01 -39.90 -20.10
CA ALA A 608 -26.66 -39.58 -20.55
C ALA A 608 -26.09 -38.33 -19.85
N MET A 609 -26.90 -37.27 -19.72
CA MET A 609 -26.49 -36.04 -19.03
C MET A 609 -26.29 -36.25 -17.53
N PHE A 610 -27.14 -37.01 -16.85
CA PHE A 610 -26.96 -37.32 -15.42
C PHE A 610 -25.71 -38.19 -15.18
N ILE A 611 -25.44 -39.18 -16.03
CA ILE A 611 -24.20 -39.95 -15.96
C ILE A 611 -22.99 -39.03 -16.09
N LYS A 612 -23.02 -38.07 -17.05
CA LYS A 612 -21.92 -37.13 -17.21
C LYS A 612 -21.74 -36.22 -15.99
N ALA A 613 -22.83 -35.76 -15.37
CA ALA A 613 -22.78 -34.98 -14.13
C ALA A 613 -22.16 -35.80 -12.97
N ILE A 614 -22.47 -37.09 -12.89
CA ILE A 614 -21.92 -38.02 -11.89
C ILE A 614 -20.42 -38.26 -12.12
N GLU A 615 -19.97 -38.46 -13.36
CA GLU A 615 -18.54 -38.61 -13.68
C GLU A 615 -17.73 -37.40 -13.20
N LEU A 616 -18.29 -36.20 -13.33
CA LEU A 616 -17.64 -34.94 -12.94
C LEU A 616 -17.74 -34.65 -11.43
N ASN A 617 -18.79 -35.12 -10.75
CA ASN A 617 -18.94 -35.01 -9.30
C ASN A 617 -19.60 -36.26 -8.69
N PRO A 618 -18.80 -37.31 -8.39
CA PRO A 618 -19.32 -38.60 -7.92
C PRO A 618 -19.93 -38.59 -6.52
N MET A 619 -19.71 -37.54 -5.73
CA MET A 619 -20.23 -37.43 -4.36
C MET A 619 -21.55 -36.65 -4.28
N GLU A 620 -22.02 -36.09 -5.41
CA GLU A 620 -23.28 -35.36 -5.46
C GLU A 620 -24.46 -36.33 -5.59
N TRP A 621 -25.01 -36.71 -4.45
CA TRP A 621 -26.09 -37.70 -4.37
C TRP A 621 -27.37 -37.28 -5.12
N SER A 622 -27.60 -35.97 -5.31
CA SER A 622 -28.78 -35.48 -6.02
C SER A 622 -28.81 -35.93 -7.49
N ASN A 623 -27.64 -36.02 -8.14
CA ASN A 623 -27.52 -36.53 -9.52
C ASN A 623 -27.94 -38.00 -9.62
N TYR A 624 -27.53 -38.83 -8.66
CA TYR A 624 -27.92 -40.24 -8.60
C TYR A 624 -29.43 -40.39 -8.33
N THR A 625 -30.01 -39.59 -7.44
CA THR A 625 -31.47 -39.61 -7.19
C THR A 625 -32.25 -39.25 -8.45
N LEU A 626 -31.80 -38.24 -9.21
CA LEU A 626 -32.43 -37.84 -10.47
C LEU A 626 -32.29 -38.93 -11.54
N LEU A 627 -31.14 -39.61 -11.62
CA LEU A 627 -30.92 -40.74 -12.50
C LEU A 627 -31.82 -41.94 -12.14
N GLY A 628 -31.88 -42.33 -10.85
CA GLY A 628 -32.74 -43.42 -10.37
C GLY A 628 -34.22 -43.15 -10.60
N ASN A 629 -34.67 -41.90 -10.37
CA ASN A 629 -36.02 -41.47 -10.71
C ASN A 629 -36.32 -41.62 -12.21
N THR A 630 -35.32 -41.33 -13.06
CA THR A 630 -35.46 -41.40 -14.53
C THR A 630 -35.53 -42.86 -14.99
N TYR A 631 -34.68 -43.75 -14.45
CA TYR A 631 -34.77 -45.19 -14.70
C TYR A 631 -36.12 -45.78 -14.28
N ARG A 632 -36.63 -45.38 -13.10
CA ARG A 632 -37.97 -45.79 -12.63
C ARG A 632 -39.07 -45.35 -13.60
N GLN A 633 -38.97 -44.15 -14.18
CA GLN A 633 -39.98 -43.64 -15.12
C GLN A 633 -40.02 -44.42 -16.44
N ILE A 634 -38.88 -44.93 -16.91
CA ILE A 634 -38.81 -45.76 -18.13
C ILE A 634 -39.01 -47.26 -17.87
N GLY A 635 -39.23 -47.66 -16.61
CA GLY A 635 -39.48 -49.05 -16.22
C GLY A 635 -38.22 -49.89 -16.01
N ASP A 636 -37.02 -49.30 -16.06
CA ASP A 636 -35.76 -49.98 -15.73
C ASP A 636 -35.56 -50.00 -14.21
N TYR A 637 -36.29 -50.90 -13.55
CA TYR A 637 -36.27 -51.00 -12.09
C TYR A 637 -34.95 -51.52 -11.54
N GLU A 638 -34.21 -52.34 -12.30
CA GLU A 638 -32.91 -52.87 -11.88
C GLU A 638 -31.86 -51.75 -11.78
N SER A 639 -31.72 -50.93 -12.83
CA SER A 639 -30.83 -49.77 -12.81
C SER A 639 -31.25 -48.74 -11.77
N ALA A 640 -32.56 -48.54 -11.57
CA ALA A 640 -33.09 -47.65 -10.54
C ALA A 640 -32.68 -48.10 -9.13
N VAL A 641 -32.84 -49.39 -8.79
CA VAL A 641 -32.43 -49.96 -7.49
C VAL A 641 -30.92 -49.76 -7.28
N LYS A 642 -30.09 -50.13 -8.25
CA LYS A 642 -28.62 -49.98 -8.15
C LYS A 642 -28.20 -48.53 -7.91
N THR A 643 -28.89 -47.58 -8.55
CA THR A 643 -28.62 -46.15 -8.40
C THR A 643 -29.00 -45.66 -7.01
N TYR A 644 -30.19 -46.02 -6.50
CA TYR A 644 -30.60 -45.65 -5.14
C TYR A 644 -29.77 -46.31 -4.04
N GLU A 645 -29.31 -47.55 -4.22
CA GLU A 645 -28.36 -48.17 -3.30
C GLU A 645 -27.06 -47.38 -3.20
N THR A 646 -26.60 -46.82 -4.33
CA THR A 646 -25.44 -45.92 -4.33
C THR A 646 -25.73 -44.64 -3.55
N VAL A 647 -26.90 -44.01 -3.75
CA VAL A 647 -27.35 -42.85 -2.96
C VAL A 647 -27.31 -43.17 -1.46
N SER A 648 -27.84 -44.32 -1.04
CA SER A 648 -27.88 -44.72 0.38
C SER A 648 -26.49 -44.88 1.02
N ARG A 649 -25.43 -45.10 0.24
CA ARG A 649 -24.05 -45.21 0.74
C ARG A 649 -23.37 -43.84 0.90
N ILE A 650 -23.75 -42.87 0.07
CA ILE A 650 -23.10 -41.55 0.01
C ILE A 650 -23.87 -40.44 0.72
N VAL A 651 -25.18 -40.61 0.95
CA VAL A 651 -26.02 -39.59 1.57
C VAL A 651 -25.79 -39.51 3.07
N THR A 652 -25.61 -38.30 3.58
CA THR A 652 -25.49 -38.01 5.02
C THR A 652 -26.74 -37.36 5.61
N ASP A 653 -27.66 -36.89 4.75
CA ASP A 653 -28.93 -36.30 5.16
C ASP A 653 -29.94 -37.40 5.55
N PRO A 654 -30.42 -37.43 6.82
CA PRO A 654 -31.34 -38.46 7.30
C PRO A 654 -32.68 -38.50 6.57
N GLU A 655 -33.20 -37.37 6.12
CA GLU A 655 -34.49 -37.28 5.46
C GLU A 655 -34.40 -37.80 4.02
N VAL A 656 -33.32 -37.45 3.32
CA VAL A 656 -33.04 -38.00 2.00
C VAL A 656 -32.79 -39.50 2.08
N ALA A 657 -32.05 -39.98 3.07
CA ALA A 657 -31.84 -41.41 3.31
C ALA A 657 -33.18 -42.15 3.50
N ARG A 658 -34.11 -41.55 4.26
CA ARG A 658 -35.46 -42.09 4.46
C ARG A 658 -36.24 -42.19 3.16
N ILE A 659 -36.25 -41.13 2.33
CA ILE A 659 -36.94 -41.11 1.03
C ILE A 659 -36.35 -42.17 0.08
N VAL A 660 -35.02 -42.27 0.03
CA VAL A 660 -34.33 -43.26 -0.82
C VAL A 660 -34.65 -44.68 -0.39
N LYS A 661 -34.70 -44.96 0.92
CA LYS A 661 -35.11 -46.26 1.45
C LYS A 661 -36.55 -46.60 1.07
N GLN A 662 -37.49 -45.66 1.18
CA GLN A 662 -38.88 -45.86 0.75
C GLN A 662 -38.97 -46.18 -0.74
N ASN A 663 -38.21 -45.48 -1.59
CA ASN A 663 -38.16 -45.77 -3.03
C ASN A 663 -37.57 -47.16 -3.32
N LEU A 664 -36.54 -47.59 -2.58
CA LEU A 664 -35.95 -48.92 -2.70
C LEU A 664 -36.95 -50.03 -2.33
N ASP A 665 -37.69 -49.85 -1.23
CA ASP A 665 -38.67 -50.82 -0.76
C ASP A 665 -39.86 -50.96 -1.75
N ASP A 666 -40.38 -49.85 -2.28
CA ASP A 666 -41.42 -49.86 -3.34
C ASP A 666 -40.93 -50.58 -4.61
N LEU A 667 -39.72 -50.25 -5.08
CA LEU A 667 -39.14 -50.87 -6.28
C LEU A 667 -38.94 -52.38 -6.12
N ARG A 668 -38.39 -52.82 -4.98
CA ARG A 668 -38.19 -54.25 -4.67
C ARG A 668 -39.52 -55.00 -4.58
N SER A 669 -40.54 -54.38 -3.99
CA SER A 669 -41.90 -54.96 -3.96
C SER A 669 -42.50 -55.12 -5.36
N ARG A 670 -42.30 -54.14 -6.25
CA ARG A 670 -42.78 -54.21 -7.65
C ARG A 670 -42.04 -55.27 -8.46
N MET A 671 -40.71 -55.37 -8.31
CA MET A 671 -39.92 -56.41 -8.97
C MET A 671 -40.33 -57.82 -8.53
N GLY A 672 -40.63 -58.00 -7.23
CA GLY A 672 -41.14 -59.26 -6.69
C GLY A 672 -42.57 -59.65 -7.10
N LYS A 673 -43.32 -58.75 -7.76
CA LYS A 673 -44.66 -59.02 -8.34
C LYS A 673 -44.64 -59.27 -9.85
N ILE A 674 -43.50 -59.03 -10.52
CA ILE A 674 -43.32 -59.12 -11.97
C ILE A 674 -42.63 -60.44 -12.39
N LEU A 675 -41.98 -61.12 -11.44
CA LEU A 675 -41.51 -62.51 -11.53
C LEU A 675 -42.62 -63.49 -11.13
#